data_AF-A0A9Y4N7B1-F1
#
_entry.id   AF-A0A9Y4N7B1-F1
#
_cell.length_a   1.000
_cell.length_b   1.000
_cell.length_c   1.000
_cell.angle_alpha   90.00
_cell.angle_beta   90.00
_cell.angle_gamma   90.00
#
_symmetry.space_group_name_H-M   'P 1'
#
loop_
_entity.id
_entity.type
_entity.pdbx_description
1 polymer ?
#
loop_
_entity_poly.entity_id
_entity_poly.type
_entity_poly.pdbx_seq_one_letter_code
_entity_poly.pdbx_strand_id
1 'polypeptide(L)'
;MGLWSFWSFAFLASVLLYPFHPKFVAQAEITFPRTMDRFYRLDLTPPEARVSRKSTEIQVSRKVDDGTKVLNAFESEADGALMPNNAQQEGSETEAPIGVKPNYHSGLKMPGKKYGNISEDKQGRPSASIMLQSAYSVRRKKAKRSVGATYSENVDRSISGEAQSRERFVETVQGVSSSRAEYRRTGEDARGSNPRQSEPHLDTSTFALSGDSAHNHAMVHWSGHNSSVILILTKLYDFNLGAVTESSLWRSSDYGSTYTKLNDKVGSRTVLSYLYVCPTNKRKIMMLSDPEVESAVLISSDEGASFEKHPINFNILSLLFHPAQEDWILACSHDSKLYSSMDFGRKWQLVHDNVMPGRFYWAVMGLDRESDVVHIETRIGKGRAQYVKCRAPRCTEGNRQYLFPGHVDTDSLVVQDEYVFTQVTKSGRTSYFVSYMRESFKRMKLPKYCLPKDMHIISTDEKQVFAAVQEWNQNNTYSLYISDSPGVYFILSLENLRTIRGPSGNLLVDFYKVEGINGMYLANKLVDSHIKTFITYNKGQTWALLPAPAADVAGNNLHCILPFCSLHLHLEMSENPYTSGPITSKKSVPGIIVATGNIGTELSSTNLGMFITSDAGNSWRQIFDEEHNIWFLDNGGALLAVLHATTPIRHLWISLDEGKKWDRHSFSLAPLYVDGVLMEPESDNHIITFFGHFSHRSEWQLIKIDYKGLFNRRCMDGDYQTWYLHNKGELCVMGEKQIYMKRRPGNRCMLAQDYSRIYSSEPCLCTAYDFECDYGWERQADGKCSPAFWFNPNGAAKSCSTSQSFLNSTGYRKVLSNNCKETGRNVYSPRRETCRPRAPRGLRLSTSQGELSAAVGSNVTFMVYLDDGDSLRTSIQLDFGDGIKITYSNLSRTDDGIKHIYRATGIYRVTASAENSQGSDSSTLFLHITSPVERVYLSAPIVAIRGKEANLTAVVWPSHPRTLTFFWWFDNSSEPIITLEGSISYTFQKEGKNKVTVQVASGSTVLQDSKVITVKEFFRSLLLSFSPALDEHNPDIPEWREDIGRVVRTALSQVSGVLEDQLLVSLYPGLPTTAELFILPDEHTSSEHNRRSEEALERISDIFVTALNQGLVQFELKTDIRIIVYMTQQTLAPLVDSNSIHSGSAMLMLLSVVFVGLAAFFIYKFKRKIPWIHVQTEDSHEKEPEVISTVGQNDTMSKVKLSEFPSQKELMEKELEARTRGGIGRNMERIVTREFPNCTNV
;
A
#
# COMPACT_ATOMS: atom_id res chain seq x y z
N MET A 1 -66.78 -22.82 50.33
CA MET A 1 -67.23 -21.40 50.36
C MET A 1 -66.31 -20.67 49.37
N GLY A 2 -66.71 -20.02 48.29
CA GLY A 2 -68.03 -19.57 47.79
C GLY A 2 -67.89 -18.10 47.33
N LEU A 3 -68.32 -17.63 46.15
CA LEU A 3 -69.17 -18.20 45.09
C LEU A 3 -68.81 -17.58 43.71
N TRP A 4 -68.87 -18.38 42.63
CA TRP A 4 -69.28 -18.02 41.24
C TRP A 4 -68.58 -16.89 40.43
N SER A 5 -68.89 -16.64 39.14
CA SER A 5 -68.89 -17.52 37.94
C SER A 5 -69.28 -16.75 36.65
N PHE A 6 -68.49 -16.91 35.56
CA PHE A 6 -68.88 -16.85 34.12
C PHE A 6 -69.30 -15.53 33.41
N TRP A 7 -69.26 -15.61 32.07
CA TRP A 7 -69.71 -14.71 30.97
C TRP A 7 -68.82 -13.49 30.57
N SER A 8 -68.85 -12.99 29.32
CA SER A 8 -68.78 -13.62 27.96
C SER A 8 -69.06 -12.58 26.85
N PHE A 9 -68.25 -12.55 25.77
CA PHE A 9 -68.47 -11.86 24.46
C PHE A 9 -68.66 -10.31 24.53
N ALA A 10 -68.11 -9.42 23.68
CA ALA A 10 -67.76 -9.39 22.25
C ALA A 10 -68.93 -9.08 21.29
N PHE A 11 -68.95 -7.88 20.68
CA PHE A 11 -69.27 -7.61 19.25
C PHE A 11 -69.08 -6.13 18.83
N LEU A 12 -68.67 -5.95 17.56
CA LEU A 12 -68.94 -4.95 16.49
C LEU A 12 -69.55 -3.54 16.77
N ALA A 13 -69.49 -2.53 15.88
CA ALA A 13 -68.61 -2.13 14.75
C ALA A 13 -69.18 -0.89 14.00
N SER A 14 -68.38 -0.24 13.12
CA SER A 14 -68.83 0.51 11.91
C SER A 14 -69.59 1.85 12.13
N VAL A 15 -69.76 2.81 11.19
CA VAL A 15 -69.26 3.01 9.80
C VAL A 15 -69.30 4.52 9.38
N LEU A 16 -68.51 4.89 8.35
CA LEU A 16 -68.51 6.08 7.44
C LEU A 16 -69.48 7.28 7.65
N LEU A 17 -69.00 8.53 7.39
CA LEU A 17 -69.31 9.33 6.17
C LEU A 17 -68.63 10.73 6.08
N TYR A 18 -68.54 11.26 4.84
CA TYR A 18 -68.08 12.62 4.40
C TYR A 18 -69.28 13.64 4.46
N PRO A 19 -69.20 14.99 4.15
CA PRO A 19 -68.29 15.65 3.17
C PRO A 19 -67.91 17.19 3.29
N PHE A 20 -67.12 17.65 2.30
CA PHE A 20 -67.05 18.97 1.59
C PHE A 20 -66.44 20.30 2.16
N HIS A 21 -65.73 20.98 1.23
CA HIS A 21 -65.17 22.36 1.15
C HIS A 21 -66.26 23.42 0.76
N PRO A 22 -66.05 24.79 0.58
CA PRO A 22 -64.84 25.49 0.06
C PRO A 22 -64.54 27.03 0.30
N LYS A 23 -63.31 27.45 -0.11
CA LYS A 23 -62.88 28.69 -0.87
C LYS A 23 -62.70 30.13 -0.26
N PHE A 24 -61.76 30.86 -0.92
CA PHE A 24 -61.39 32.31 -0.97
C PHE A 24 -60.38 32.88 0.09
N VAL A 25 -59.41 33.79 -0.21
CA VAL A 25 -58.60 34.07 -1.44
C VAL A 25 -57.43 35.08 -1.20
N ALA A 26 -56.28 34.92 -1.91
CA ALA A 26 -55.16 35.88 -2.14
C ALA A 26 -54.36 36.43 -0.90
N GLN A 27 -53.17 37.04 -1.00
CA GLN A 27 -52.40 37.53 -2.18
C GLN A 27 -50.85 37.50 -2.00
N ALA A 28 -50.14 36.65 -2.79
CA ALA A 28 -48.73 36.77 -3.25
C ALA A 28 -47.56 36.86 -2.19
N GLU A 29 -46.26 37.12 -2.45
CA GLU A 29 -45.44 37.51 -3.63
C GLU A 29 -43.94 37.01 -3.58
N ILE A 30 -43.36 36.64 -4.75
CA ILE A 30 -42.05 37.05 -5.38
C ILE A 30 -40.70 37.07 -4.58
N THR A 31 -39.52 36.58 -5.05
CA THR A 31 -39.07 35.75 -6.22
C THR A 31 -37.71 35.05 -5.98
N PHE A 32 -37.37 34.06 -6.82
CA PHE A 32 -35.98 33.71 -7.21
C PHE A 32 -35.92 33.51 -8.75
N PRO A 33 -34.82 33.88 -9.44
CA PRO A 33 -34.72 33.74 -10.90
C PRO A 33 -34.14 32.38 -11.34
N ARG A 34 -34.78 31.75 -12.34
CA ARG A 34 -34.18 30.74 -13.22
C ARG A 34 -34.73 30.94 -14.63
N THR A 35 -33.85 31.24 -15.58
CA THR A 35 -34.22 31.46 -16.99
C THR A 35 -34.35 30.15 -17.76
N MET A 36 -35.20 30.19 -18.78
CA MET A 36 -35.59 29.09 -19.67
C MET A 36 -34.56 28.96 -20.84
N ASP A 37 -34.67 28.09 -21.86
CA ASP A 37 -35.86 27.39 -22.35
C ASP A 37 -35.61 26.10 -23.17
N ARG A 38 -36.71 25.34 -23.34
CA ARG A 38 -37.06 24.34 -24.38
C ARG A 38 -36.00 23.80 -25.35
N PHE A 39 -36.15 22.50 -25.62
CA PHE A 39 -36.50 22.05 -26.99
C PHE A 39 -37.60 20.97 -26.97
N TYR A 40 -38.13 20.64 -28.14
CA TYR A 40 -39.37 19.84 -28.31
C TYR A 40 -39.18 18.33 -28.14
N ARG A 41 -40.26 17.67 -27.71
CA ARG A 41 -40.44 16.22 -27.82
C ARG A 41 -41.13 15.88 -29.14
N LEU A 42 -40.51 15.01 -29.95
CA LEU A 42 -41.18 14.26 -31.01
C LEU A 42 -41.03 12.77 -30.68
N ASP A 43 -42.15 12.06 -30.54
CA ASP A 43 -42.14 10.60 -30.49
C ASP A 43 -42.24 10.07 -31.94
N LEU A 44 -41.34 9.16 -32.34
CA LEU A 44 -41.43 8.39 -33.60
C LEU A 44 -40.92 6.97 -33.39
N THR A 45 -41.56 6.00 -34.05
CA THR A 45 -41.39 4.56 -33.83
C THR A 45 -40.27 3.94 -34.69
N PRO A 46 -39.69 2.78 -34.27
CA PRO A 46 -38.62 2.11 -35.00
C PRO A 46 -39.15 1.25 -36.17
N PRO A 47 -38.37 1.11 -37.27
CA PRO A 47 -38.49 0.03 -38.24
C PRO A 47 -37.43 -1.07 -38.03
N GLU A 48 -37.58 -2.21 -38.72
CA GLU A 48 -36.94 -3.48 -38.37
C GLU A 48 -35.83 -3.97 -39.35
N ALA A 49 -35.09 -4.99 -38.90
CA ALA A 49 -34.55 -6.13 -39.66
C ALA A 49 -33.48 -5.95 -40.77
N ARG A 50 -32.28 -6.52 -40.49
CA ARG A 50 -31.61 -7.62 -41.23
C ARG A 50 -30.34 -8.04 -40.44
N VAL A 51 -30.11 -9.25 -39.91
CA VAL A 51 -30.23 -10.66 -40.37
C VAL A 51 -28.92 -11.23 -40.96
N SER A 52 -28.40 -12.29 -40.30
CA SER A 52 -27.36 -13.25 -40.76
C SER A 52 -25.89 -12.72 -40.78
N ARG A 53 -24.87 -13.44 -40.31
CA ARG A 53 -24.62 -14.91 -40.31
C ARG A 53 -24.06 -15.51 -39.00
N LYS A 54 -24.20 -16.83 -38.86
CA LYS A 54 -23.49 -17.73 -37.91
C LYS A 54 -22.45 -18.59 -38.65
N SER A 55 -21.33 -18.93 -37.98
CA SER A 55 -20.50 -20.13 -38.21
C SER A 55 -19.28 -20.11 -37.28
N THR A 56 -18.80 -21.17 -36.62
CA THR A 56 -19.35 -22.50 -36.24
C THR A 56 -18.37 -23.10 -35.20
N GLU A 57 -18.84 -23.98 -34.31
CA GLU A 57 -17.94 -24.79 -33.47
C GLU A 57 -17.21 -25.86 -34.30
N ILE A 58 -15.99 -26.24 -33.88
CA ILE A 58 -15.42 -27.56 -34.16
C ILE A 58 -14.89 -28.12 -32.84
N GLN A 59 -15.39 -29.32 -32.49
CA GLN A 59 -14.99 -30.08 -31.32
C GLN A 59 -14.31 -31.37 -31.79
N VAL A 60 -13.14 -31.70 -31.24
CA VAL A 60 -12.45 -32.97 -31.48
C VAL A 60 -12.00 -33.56 -30.15
N SER A 61 -12.13 -34.87 -29.99
CA SER A 61 -11.81 -35.60 -28.76
C SER A 61 -11.11 -36.94 -29.05
N ARG A 62 -10.17 -37.30 -28.17
CA ARG A 62 -9.63 -38.65 -27.85
C ARG A 62 -8.46 -38.43 -26.87
N LYS A 63 -8.48 -38.97 -25.66
CA LYS A 63 -8.39 -40.38 -25.17
C LYS A 63 -6.94 -40.73 -24.79
N VAL A 64 -6.74 -40.89 -23.48
CA VAL A 64 -6.27 -42.13 -22.82
C VAL A 64 -5.36 -43.04 -23.65
N ASP A 65 -4.16 -43.29 -23.12
CA ASP A 65 -3.77 -44.67 -22.81
C ASP A 65 -2.94 -44.78 -21.51
N ASP A 66 -2.83 -46.00 -20.99
CA ASP A 66 -2.25 -46.42 -19.70
C ASP A 66 -0.76 -46.84 -19.84
N GLY A 67 -0.03 -47.19 -18.76
CA GLY A 67 1.36 -47.66 -18.97
C GLY A 67 2.36 -47.91 -17.84
N THR A 68 1.97 -48.25 -16.61
CA THR A 68 2.69 -49.20 -15.72
C THR A 68 4.25 -49.22 -15.51
N LYS A 69 4.64 -49.39 -14.22
CA LYS A 69 5.72 -50.28 -13.69
C LYS A 69 7.22 -49.87 -13.80
N VAL A 70 8.16 -50.41 -12.97
CA VAL A 70 8.15 -50.89 -11.55
C VAL A 70 9.58 -51.28 -11.06
N LEU A 71 9.76 -51.35 -9.73
CA LEU A 71 10.76 -52.12 -8.94
C LEU A 71 12.25 -51.69 -8.91
N ASN A 72 12.76 -51.68 -7.66
CA ASN A 72 14.07 -52.16 -7.17
C ASN A 72 15.37 -51.41 -7.55
N ALA A 73 16.48 -51.56 -6.81
CA ALA A 73 16.80 -51.85 -5.39
C ALA A 73 18.34 -51.96 -5.27
N PHE A 74 18.86 -52.32 -4.08
CA PHE A 74 20.26 -52.40 -3.63
C PHE A 74 20.87 -51.06 -3.16
N GLU A 75 21.30 -50.82 -1.91
CA GLU A 75 21.69 -51.63 -0.70
C GLU A 75 23.21 -51.79 -0.51
N SER A 76 23.75 -51.04 0.46
CA SER A 76 24.94 -51.23 1.32
C SER A 76 25.10 -49.92 2.12
N GLU A 77 25.28 -49.86 3.45
CA GLU A 77 26.18 -50.56 4.39
C GLU A 77 27.67 -50.17 4.23
N ALA A 78 28.41 -49.80 5.28
CA ALA A 78 28.05 -49.62 6.70
C ALA A 78 29.03 -48.67 7.46
N ASP A 79 28.61 -48.30 8.68
CA ASP A 79 29.36 -47.94 9.90
C ASP A 79 30.68 -47.14 9.90
N GLY A 80 30.83 -46.30 10.93
CA GLY A 80 32.06 -45.55 11.20
C GLY A 80 31.98 -44.54 12.37
N ALA A 81 31.42 -44.94 13.52
CA ALA A 81 31.28 -44.05 14.67
C ALA A 81 32.61 -43.77 15.41
N LEU A 82 32.79 -42.54 15.94
CA LEU A 82 33.30 -42.28 17.30
C LEU A 82 33.33 -40.77 17.67
N MET A 83 32.61 -40.43 18.75
CA MET A 83 32.88 -39.31 19.68
C MET A 83 34.11 -39.68 20.57
N PRO A 84 34.76 -38.81 21.40
CA PRO A 84 34.10 -37.73 22.17
C PRO A 84 34.91 -36.46 22.62
N ASN A 85 34.16 -35.52 23.22
CA ASN A 85 34.43 -34.68 24.41
C ASN A 85 35.66 -33.74 24.57
N ASN A 86 35.33 -32.50 24.91
CA ASN A 86 35.80 -31.65 26.03
C ASN A 86 37.28 -31.62 26.47
N ALA A 87 37.84 -30.40 26.55
CA ALA A 87 38.28 -29.81 27.83
C ALA A 87 38.40 -28.27 27.74
N GLN A 88 38.24 -27.58 28.87
CA GLN A 88 38.60 -26.17 29.07
C GLN A 88 39.97 -26.09 29.76
N GLN A 89 40.70 -24.98 29.61
CA GLN A 89 41.29 -24.33 30.80
C GLN A 89 41.66 -22.86 30.58
N GLU A 90 41.79 -22.14 31.69
CA GLU A 90 42.04 -20.70 31.79
C GLU A 90 43.54 -20.38 31.96
N GLY A 91 43.90 -19.11 31.79
CA GLY A 91 45.20 -18.55 32.18
C GLY A 91 45.07 -17.04 32.36
N SER A 92 45.43 -16.54 33.56
CA SER A 92 45.21 -15.15 33.98
C SER A 92 46.48 -14.57 34.61
N GLU A 93 46.79 -13.31 34.31
CA GLU A 93 47.25 -12.24 35.24
C GLU A 93 47.49 -10.95 34.40
N THR A 94 46.88 -9.79 34.71
CA THR A 94 47.03 -8.87 35.85
C THR A 94 48.27 -7.98 35.75
N GLU A 95 48.09 -6.70 35.37
CA GLU A 95 48.63 -5.55 36.15
C GLU A 95 48.15 -4.17 35.65
N ALA A 96 48.08 -3.22 36.60
CA ALA A 96 47.81 -1.78 36.49
C ALA A 96 48.13 -1.15 37.88
N PRO A 97 48.16 0.18 38.11
CA PRO A 97 47.80 1.31 37.22
C PRO A 97 48.83 2.47 37.25
N ILE A 98 48.46 3.64 36.68
CA ILE A 98 48.50 4.99 37.30
C ILE A 98 48.01 6.01 36.24
N GLY A 99 47.34 7.08 36.65
CA GLY A 99 46.88 8.12 35.72
C GLY A 99 46.61 9.47 36.38
N VAL A 100 46.55 10.54 35.57
CA VAL A 100 46.26 11.91 36.02
C VAL A 100 45.36 12.65 35.01
N LYS A 101 44.34 13.34 35.52
CA LYS A 101 43.68 14.50 34.91
C LYS A 101 43.64 15.63 35.96
N PRO A 102 43.58 16.90 35.56
CA PRO A 102 42.45 17.72 36.03
C PRO A 102 41.88 18.71 34.99
N ASN A 103 40.93 19.53 35.46
CA ASN A 103 39.92 20.29 34.69
C ASN A 103 40.24 21.78 34.44
N TYR A 104 39.57 22.36 33.42
CA TYR A 104 38.96 23.70 33.32
C TYR A 104 39.57 24.93 34.06
N HIS A 105 39.79 26.06 33.34
CA HIS A 105 38.81 27.18 33.28
C HIS A 105 39.18 28.38 32.36
N SER A 106 38.14 28.96 31.73
CA SER A 106 37.93 30.32 31.14
C SER A 106 39.03 31.40 31.02
N GLY A 107 39.11 32.07 29.86
CA GLY A 107 39.81 33.36 29.60
C GLY A 107 39.26 34.12 28.37
N LEU A 108 39.46 35.45 28.26
CA LEU A 108 38.72 36.38 27.35
C LEU A 108 39.57 37.09 26.26
N LYS A 109 38.91 37.40 25.12
CA LYS A 109 39.10 38.52 24.15
C LYS A 109 40.31 38.57 23.16
N MET A 110 39.94 38.57 21.86
CA MET A 110 40.17 39.62 20.83
C MET A 110 41.43 40.52 20.90
N PRO A 111 42.19 40.69 19.79
CA PRO A 111 41.75 41.54 18.66
C PRO A 111 42.03 40.96 17.25
N GLY A 112 41.63 41.56 16.11
CA GLY A 112 40.78 42.74 15.90
C GLY A 112 41.47 43.94 15.21
N LYS A 113 41.43 44.04 13.87
CA LYS A 113 41.66 45.31 13.13
C LYS A 113 40.98 45.33 11.74
N LYS A 114 40.93 46.51 11.12
CA LYS A 114 39.96 46.90 10.06
C LYS A 114 40.57 47.89 9.06
N TYR A 115 40.07 47.84 7.82
CA TYR A 115 39.94 48.91 6.80
C TYR A 115 41.18 49.65 6.27
N GLY A 116 41.07 50.04 4.99
CA GLY A 116 41.85 51.10 4.34
C GLY A 116 41.13 51.59 3.07
N ASN A 117 40.41 52.71 3.17
CA ASN A 117 39.91 53.48 2.02
C ASN A 117 40.71 54.80 1.97
N ILE A 118 41.11 55.24 0.79
CA ILE A 118 41.59 56.61 0.53
C ILE A 118 40.97 57.08 -0.80
N SER A 119 40.61 58.35 -0.86
CA SER A 119 40.14 59.08 -2.04
C SER A 119 40.98 60.34 -2.22
N GLU A 120 41.21 60.79 -3.46
CA GLU A 120 40.80 62.15 -3.87
C GLU A 120 40.98 62.48 -5.37
N ASP A 121 40.20 63.49 -5.74
CA ASP A 121 39.86 64.16 -7.00
C ASP A 121 40.99 64.48 -8.03
N LYS A 122 40.59 64.55 -9.31
CA LYS A 122 41.02 65.63 -10.23
C LYS A 122 40.07 65.88 -11.43
N GLN A 123 39.18 66.85 -11.24
CA GLN A 123 38.49 67.75 -12.20
C GLN A 123 38.69 67.58 -13.72
N GLY A 124 37.58 67.63 -14.48
CA GLY A 124 37.56 67.90 -15.93
C GLY A 124 36.15 68.08 -16.53
N ARG A 125 35.75 69.32 -16.86
CA ARG A 125 34.50 69.73 -17.57
C ARG A 125 34.85 70.89 -18.53
N PRO A 126 34.19 71.08 -19.69
CA PRO A 126 32.79 71.57 -19.82
C PRO A 126 31.87 70.59 -20.62
N SER A 127 30.53 70.60 -20.54
CA SER A 127 29.52 71.59 -21.02
C SER A 127 29.49 71.74 -22.56
N ALA A 128 28.38 71.64 -23.29
CA ALA A 128 26.94 71.41 -22.97
C ALA A 128 26.25 70.70 -24.21
N SER A 129 24.97 70.80 -24.62
CA SER A 129 23.78 71.60 -24.24
C SER A 129 22.45 71.06 -24.82
N ILE A 130 21.38 71.09 -24.00
CA ILE A 130 19.97 71.47 -24.34
C ILE A 130 19.06 70.51 -25.19
N MET A 131 17.79 70.49 -24.73
CA MET A 131 16.47 70.08 -25.27
C MET A 131 16.26 69.91 -26.80
N LEU A 132 15.16 69.37 -27.36
CA LEU A 132 13.92 68.60 -27.02
C LEU A 132 12.89 68.99 -28.14
N GLN A 133 11.81 68.22 -28.32
CA GLN A 133 10.55 68.58 -29.05
C GLN A 133 10.48 68.60 -30.60
N SER A 134 10.00 67.46 -31.14
CA SER A 134 8.65 67.32 -31.77
C SER A 134 8.34 67.64 -33.26
N ALA A 135 7.35 66.87 -33.77
CA ALA A 135 6.22 67.28 -34.62
C ALA A 135 6.25 67.23 -36.19
N TYR A 136 5.47 66.27 -36.73
CA TYR A 136 4.46 66.40 -37.82
C TYR A 136 4.80 66.80 -39.29
N SER A 137 5.03 65.77 -40.12
CA SER A 137 4.11 65.31 -41.22
C SER A 137 3.98 65.98 -42.62
N VAL A 138 3.87 65.11 -43.66
CA VAL A 138 3.04 65.22 -44.92
C VAL A 138 3.55 66.19 -46.04
N ARG A 139 3.68 65.83 -47.35
CA ARG A 139 2.60 65.45 -48.31
C ARG A 139 3.05 64.94 -49.74
N ARG A 140 2.45 63.81 -50.20
CA ARG A 140 2.03 63.38 -51.58
C ARG A 140 2.81 63.70 -52.90
N LYS A 141 2.96 62.68 -53.78
CA LYS A 141 2.31 62.49 -55.14
C LYS A 141 2.78 61.15 -55.82
N LYS A 142 2.26 60.69 -56.98
CA LYS A 142 0.98 59.94 -57.25
C LYS A 142 0.96 59.32 -58.69
N ALA A 143 0.30 58.14 -58.92
CA ALA A 143 -0.14 57.48 -60.20
C ALA A 143 0.58 56.13 -60.56
N LYS A 144 0.05 55.13 -61.33
CA LYS A 144 -1.33 54.74 -61.82
C LYS A 144 -1.35 53.26 -62.35
N ARG A 145 -2.46 52.52 -62.13
CA ARG A 145 -3.29 51.59 -63.00
C ARG A 145 -2.73 51.00 -64.36
N SER A 146 -3.18 49.85 -64.96
CA SER A 146 -4.29 48.86 -64.68
C SER A 146 -4.45 47.68 -65.71
N VAL A 147 -4.99 46.51 -65.28
CA VAL A 147 -5.99 45.59 -65.96
C VAL A 147 -5.57 44.69 -67.18
N GLY A 148 -6.33 43.59 -67.46
CA GLY A 148 -6.19 42.55 -68.55
C GLY A 148 -7.56 42.19 -69.22
N ALA A 149 -7.81 41.08 -69.95
CA ALA A 149 -7.07 39.82 -70.24
C ALA A 149 -7.02 39.41 -71.75
N THR A 150 -7.67 38.39 -72.40
CA THR A 150 -8.70 37.37 -72.04
C THR A 150 -8.86 36.24 -73.13
N TYR A 151 -9.08 34.96 -72.74
CA TYR A 151 -9.73 33.77 -73.42
C TYR A 151 -9.38 33.20 -74.84
N SER A 152 -9.27 31.84 -74.89
CA SER A 152 -9.75 30.80 -75.87
C SER A 152 -9.18 30.50 -77.30
N GLU A 153 -9.03 29.18 -77.53
CA GLU A 153 -9.39 28.32 -78.70
C GLU A 153 -8.43 27.89 -79.86
N ASN A 154 -8.13 26.57 -79.85
CA ASN A 154 -8.32 25.52 -80.89
C ASN A 154 -7.56 25.43 -82.26
N VAL A 155 -6.90 24.27 -82.40
CA VAL A 155 -6.96 23.28 -83.54
C VAL A 155 -6.43 23.66 -84.93
N ASP A 156 -5.42 22.89 -85.43
CA ASP A 156 -5.64 21.96 -86.57
C ASP A 156 -4.57 20.83 -86.69
N ARG A 157 -4.71 19.92 -87.68
CA ARG A 157 -4.24 18.53 -87.67
C ARG A 157 -3.83 17.99 -89.07
N SER A 158 -2.66 17.36 -89.23
CA SER A 158 -2.29 16.50 -90.40
C SER A 158 -0.90 15.83 -90.25
N ILE A 159 -0.51 14.72 -90.91
CA ILE A 159 -1.22 13.57 -91.54
C ILE A 159 -0.24 12.38 -91.76
N SER A 160 -0.76 11.14 -91.83
CA SER A 160 -0.23 9.86 -92.37
C SER A 160 1.15 9.26 -91.93
N GLY A 161 1.26 7.92 -92.08
CA GLY A 161 2.50 7.15 -91.92
C GLY A 161 2.31 5.69 -91.45
N GLU A 162 1.72 4.82 -92.27
CA GLU A 162 1.39 3.41 -91.89
C GLU A 162 2.56 2.43 -92.08
N ALA A 163 2.64 1.38 -91.25
CA ALA A 163 2.51 -0.04 -91.66
C ALA A 163 2.86 -1.03 -90.53
N GLN A 164 2.08 -2.11 -90.38
CA GLN A 164 2.40 -3.29 -89.55
C GLN A 164 2.18 -4.59 -90.33
N SER A 165 3.12 -5.55 -90.25
CA SER A 165 2.93 -7.02 -90.31
C SER A 165 4.32 -7.71 -90.15
N ARG A 166 4.50 -8.99 -89.76
CA ARG A 166 3.55 -10.02 -89.31
C ARG A 166 4.23 -11.11 -88.43
N GLU A 167 3.46 -11.63 -87.47
CA GLU A 167 3.43 -12.98 -86.85
C GLU A 167 4.67 -13.95 -86.87
N ARG A 168 5.31 -14.13 -85.69
CA ARG A 168 5.19 -15.33 -84.79
C ARG A 168 5.58 -16.75 -85.30
N PHE A 169 6.54 -17.45 -84.64
CA PHE A 169 6.39 -18.80 -84.00
C PHE A 169 7.69 -19.40 -83.34
N VAL A 170 7.50 -20.33 -82.38
CA VAL A 170 8.41 -21.31 -81.68
C VAL A 170 9.60 -20.85 -80.80
N GLU A 171 9.64 -21.49 -79.63
CA GLU A 171 10.48 -21.35 -78.43
C GLU A 171 11.90 -21.98 -78.45
N THR A 172 12.79 -21.38 -77.65
CA THR A 172 13.88 -21.95 -76.80
C THR A 172 14.78 -23.11 -77.26
N VAL A 173 16.11 -22.91 -77.11
CA VAL A 173 16.94 -23.52 -76.02
C VAL A 173 18.20 -22.66 -75.74
N GLN A 174 18.61 -22.64 -74.46
CA GLN A 174 19.83 -22.14 -73.79
C GLN A 174 21.01 -21.50 -74.60
N GLY A 175 21.55 -20.36 -74.11
CA GLY A 175 23.01 -20.08 -74.23
C GLY A 175 23.52 -18.61 -74.15
N VAL A 176 24.33 -18.32 -73.11
CA VAL A 176 25.51 -17.39 -73.10
C VAL A 176 25.34 -15.84 -73.15
N SER A 177 25.80 -15.19 -72.05
CA SER A 177 26.50 -13.88 -71.90
C SER A 177 25.96 -12.53 -72.44
N SER A 178 25.87 -11.56 -71.51
CA SER A 178 25.88 -10.08 -71.71
C SER A 178 24.64 -9.45 -72.39
N SER A 179 24.37 -8.15 -72.30
CA SER A 179 25.13 -7.02 -71.72
C SER A 179 24.23 -5.98 -71.01
N ARG A 180 24.85 -5.02 -70.30
CA ARG A 180 24.20 -3.72 -70.01
C ARG A 180 23.89 -2.98 -71.32
N ALA A 181 22.90 -2.08 -71.28
CA ALA A 181 22.74 -1.02 -72.26
C ALA A 181 22.62 0.33 -71.53
N GLU A 182 23.53 1.26 -71.81
CA GLU A 182 23.30 2.69 -71.59
C GLU A 182 22.39 3.22 -72.71
N TYR A 183 21.75 4.38 -72.50
CA TYR A 183 21.78 5.39 -73.55
C TYR A 183 21.80 6.81 -72.97
N ARG A 184 22.50 7.70 -73.65
CA ARG A 184 22.86 9.05 -73.17
C ARG A 184 21.72 10.05 -73.30
N ARG A 185 21.75 11.10 -72.47
CA ARG A 185 21.35 12.45 -72.90
C ARG A 185 22.59 13.33 -73.04
N THR A 186 22.53 14.26 -73.98
CA THR A 186 23.57 15.24 -74.31
C THR A 186 23.64 16.33 -73.25
N GLY A 187 24.77 17.06 -73.23
CA GLY A 187 24.97 18.20 -72.33
C GLY A 187 25.79 19.31 -72.98
N GLU A 188 25.26 20.52 -72.87
CA GLU A 188 25.85 21.85 -73.08
C GLU A 188 24.89 22.80 -72.34
N ASP A 189 25.29 23.85 -71.62
CA ASP A 189 26.64 24.30 -71.27
C ASP A 189 26.60 24.99 -69.88
N ALA A 190 27.66 24.88 -69.07
CA ALA A 190 27.65 25.32 -67.66
C ALA A 190 29.04 25.60 -67.04
N ARG A 191 29.91 26.36 -67.71
CA ARG A 191 31.07 26.97 -67.02
C ARG A 191 30.61 28.11 -66.10
N GLY A 192 30.29 27.79 -64.85
CA GLY A 192 29.87 28.75 -63.82
C GLY A 192 30.40 28.42 -62.44
N SER A 193 31.62 28.86 -62.12
CA SER A 193 32.27 28.62 -60.83
C SER A 193 31.59 29.39 -59.69
N ASN A 194 30.93 28.68 -58.78
CA ASN A 194 30.55 29.19 -57.46
C ASN A 194 30.47 28.03 -56.46
N PRO A 195 31.13 28.09 -55.29
CA PRO A 195 31.07 27.03 -54.29
C PRO A 195 29.71 27.06 -53.57
N ARG A 196 28.72 26.37 -54.14
CA ARG A 196 27.47 26.10 -53.42
C ARG A 196 27.74 25.14 -52.27
N GLN A 197 27.08 25.41 -51.14
CA GLN A 197 27.27 24.69 -49.88
C GLN A 197 27.01 23.20 -50.08
N SER A 198 27.83 22.36 -49.45
CA SER A 198 27.63 20.91 -49.43
C SER A 198 26.28 20.57 -48.79
N GLU A 199 25.60 19.58 -49.36
CA GLU A 199 24.48 18.93 -48.68
C GLU A 199 24.99 18.32 -47.36
N PRO A 200 24.16 18.29 -46.29
CA PRO A 200 24.58 17.79 -45.00
C PRO A 200 24.77 16.26 -45.09
N HIS A 201 26.02 15.82 -45.08
CA HIS A 201 26.37 14.40 -45.16
C HIS A 201 26.29 13.76 -43.75
N LEU A 202 25.91 12.49 -43.71
CA LEU A 202 26.03 11.62 -42.55
C LEU A 202 27.03 10.52 -42.92
N ASP A 203 28.09 10.38 -42.15
CA ASP A 203 29.08 9.34 -42.41
C ASP A 203 28.65 8.07 -41.68
N THR A 204 28.25 7.03 -42.44
CA THR A 204 27.79 5.76 -41.87
C THR A 204 28.78 4.63 -42.10
N SER A 205 28.87 3.74 -41.12
CA SER A 205 29.67 2.50 -41.20
C SER A 205 28.93 1.35 -40.53
N THR A 206 29.05 0.16 -41.10
CA THR A 206 28.31 -1.04 -40.67
C THR A 206 29.31 -2.11 -40.23
N PHE A 207 29.04 -2.75 -39.09
CA PHE A 207 29.81 -3.86 -38.54
C PHE A 207 28.87 -5.02 -38.19
N ALA A 208 29.22 -6.24 -38.60
CA ALA A 208 28.51 -7.46 -38.24
C ALA A 208 29.22 -8.18 -37.09
N LEU A 209 28.48 -8.63 -36.08
CA LEU A 209 29.01 -9.48 -35.01
C LEU A 209 29.15 -10.92 -35.54
N SER A 210 30.20 -11.18 -36.34
CA SER A 210 30.25 -12.44 -37.07
C SER A 210 30.52 -13.67 -36.19
N GLY A 211 29.77 -14.74 -36.46
CA GLY A 211 29.63 -15.89 -35.57
C GLY A 211 28.63 -15.68 -34.41
N ASP A 212 27.74 -14.69 -34.49
CA ASP A 212 26.71 -14.36 -33.49
C ASP A 212 25.30 -14.34 -34.14
N SER A 213 24.85 -15.53 -34.57
CA SER A 213 23.58 -15.73 -35.30
C SER A 213 22.53 -16.51 -34.51
N ALA A 214 22.78 -16.80 -33.22
CA ALA A 214 21.93 -17.66 -32.38
C ALA A 214 21.36 -16.91 -31.15
N HIS A 215 22.10 -15.93 -30.61
CA HIS A 215 21.73 -15.18 -29.41
C HIS A 215 20.52 -14.29 -29.67
N ASN A 216 19.49 -14.39 -28.82
CA ASN A 216 18.18 -13.77 -29.01
C ASN A 216 18.00 -12.42 -28.28
N HIS A 217 18.89 -12.07 -27.35
CA HIS A 217 18.89 -10.78 -26.65
C HIS A 217 20.29 -10.13 -26.69
N ALA A 218 20.33 -8.80 -26.60
CA ALA A 218 21.57 -8.03 -26.51
C ALA A 218 21.46 -6.90 -25.47
N MET A 219 22.56 -6.61 -24.76
CA MET A 219 22.74 -5.46 -23.88
C MET A 219 23.91 -4.62 -24.40
N VAL A 220 23.72 -3.31 -24.61
CA VAL A 220 24.65 -2.44 -25.36
C VAL A 220 24.96 -1.19 -24.54
N HIS A 221 26.22 -0.99 -24.11
CA HIS A 221 26.58 0.06 -23.16
C HIS A 221 27.85 0.83 -23.54
N TRP A 222 27.83 2.15 -23.33
CA TRP A 222 29.03 3.01 -23.31
C TRP A 222 29.72 2.95 -21.95
N SER A 223 31.05 2.95 -21.94
CA SER A 223 31.88 2.92 -20.72
C SER A 223 32.29 4.29 -20.18
N GLY A 224 31.71 5.40 -20.68
CA GLY A 224 32.21 6.74 -20.35
C GLY A 224 31.24 7.89 -20.58
N HIS A 225 31.72 9.08 -20.21
CA HIS A 225 31.53 10.27 -21.01
C HIS A 225 32.86 10.51 -21.74
N ASN A 226 32.85 10.86 -23.02
CA ASN A 226 34.05 11.06 -23.83
C ASN A 226 34.98 9.81 -23.96
N SER A 227 34.46 8.59 -23.75
CA SER A 227 35.21 7.36 -24.07
C SER A 227 34.86 6.86 -25.48
N SER A 228 35.83 6.26 -26.17
CA SER A 228 35.61 5.56 -27.44
C SER A 228 35.14 4.10 -27.29
N VAL A 229 34.91 3.63 -26.06
CA VAL A 229 34.65 2.21 -25.77
C VAL A 229 33.16 1.91 -25.58
N ILE A 230 32.69 0.97 -26.40
CA ILE A 230 31.35 0.35 -26.34
C ILE A 230 31.52 -1.13 -26.00
N LEU A 231 30.67 -1.64 -25.11
CA LEU A 231 30.60 -3.06 -24.72
C LEU A 231 29.23 -3.62 -25.08
N ILE A 232 29.21 -4.85 -25.60
CA ILE A 232 27.98 -5.57 -25.98
C ILE A 232 28.01 -6.97 -25.40
N LEU A 233 26.97 -7.33 -24.64
CA LEU A 233 26.70 -8.70 -24.21
C LEU A 233 25.51 -9.23 -25.01
N THR A 234 25.75 -10.17 -25.94
CA THR A 234 24.69 -10.97 -26.58
C THR A 234 24.45 -12.22 -25.74
N LYS A 235 23.19 -12.60 -25.53
CA LYS A 235 22.81 -13.78 -24.74
C LYS A 235 21.69 -14.60 -25.41
N LEU A 236 21.79 -15.92 -25.33
CA LEU A 236 20.77 -16.88 -25.74
C LEU A 236 20.00 -17.32 -24.50
N TYR A 237 18.87 -16.66 -24.26
CA TYR A 237 17.97 -16.95 -23.16
C TYR A 237 16.96 -18.03 -23.57
N ASP A 238 16.96 -19.17 -22.87
CA ASP A 238 15.96 -20.23 -23.08
C ASP A 238 14.76 -19.98 -22.15
N PHE A 239 13.62 -19.62 -22.73
CA PHE A 239 12.38 -19.34 -22.01
C PHE A 239 11.77 -20.57 -21.30
N ASN A 240 12.14 -21.80 -21.68
CA ASN A 240 11.67 -23.03 -21.03
C ASN A 240 12.47 -23.33 -19.76
N LEU A 241 13.78 -23.09 -19.79
CA LEU A 241 14.67 -23.27 -18.64
C LEU A 241 14.58 -22.08 -17.68
N GLY A 242 14.45 -20.86 -18.21
CA GLY A 242 14.53 -19.61 -17.45
C GLY A 242 15.95 -19.14 -17.17
N ALA A 243 16.90 -19.49 -18.04
CA ALA A 243 18.34 -19.27 -17.88
C ALA A 243 19.02 -18.95 -19.22
N VAL A 244 20.24 -18.42 -19.15
CA VAL A 244 21.11 -18.22 -20.33
C VAL A 244 21.89 -19.49 -20.62
N THR A 245 21.84 -19.95 -21.88
CA THR A 245 22.55 -21.16 -22.32
C THR A 245 23.85 -20.85 -23.05
N GLU A 246 23.92 -19.71 -23.75
CA GLU A 246 25.13 -19.23 -24.42
C GLU A 246 25.21 -17.69 -24.33
N SER A 247 26.42 -17.13 -24.29
CA SER A 247 26.66 -15.69 -24.24
C SER A 247 27.92 -15.29 -24.98
N SER A 248 27.93 -14.14 -25.66
CA SER A 248 29.13 -13.57 -26.26
C SER A 248 29.38 -12.14 -25.77
N LEU A 249 30.62 -11.85 -25.39
CA LEU A 249 31.05 -10.51 -25.02
C LEU A 249 31.84 -9.88 -26.17
N TRP A 250 31.45 -8.67 -26.55
CA TRP A 250 32.10 -7.87 -27.58
C TRP A 250 32.52 -6.50 -27.04
N ARG A 251 33.64 -5.97 -27.55
CA ARG A 251 34.16 -4.65 -27.19
C ARG A 251 34.68 -3.90 -28.41
N SER A 252 34.27 -2.66 -28.56
CA SER A 252 34.90 -1.65 -29.43
C SER A 252 35.77 -0.71 -28.59
N SER A 253 36.76 -0.06 -29.21
CA SER A 253 37.49 1.08 -28.65
C SER A 253 37.66 2.22 -29.65
N ASP A 254 36.83 2.26 -30.70
CA ASP A 254 36.88 3.21 -31.81
C ASP A 254 35.49 3.83 -32.10
N TYR A 255 34.68 3.99 -31.06
CA TYR A 255 33.29 4.46 -31.10
C TYR A 255 32.39 3.56 -31.97
N GLY A 256 32.60 2.24 -31.94
CA GLY A 256 31.76 1.27 -32.64
C GLY A 256 32.04 1.10 -34.13
N SER A 257 33.24 1.44 -34.61
CA SER A 257 33.65 1.14 -36.00
C SER A 257 34.16 -0.29 -36.16
N THR A 258 34.79 -0.86 -35.13
CA THR A 258 35.19 -2.27 -35.05
C THR A 258 34.90 -2.85 -33.67
N TYR A 259 34.52 -4.13 -33.63
CA TYR A 259 34.30 -4.87 -32.38
C TYR A 259 35.16 -6.13 -32.33
N THR A 260 35.69 -6.43 -31.14
CA THR A 260 36.47 -7.64 -30.84
C THR A 260 35.69 -8.53 -29.88
N LYS A 261 35.59 -9.83 -30.16
CA LYS A 261 35.01 -10.83 -29.25
C LYS A 261 35.99 -11.13 -28.11
N LEU A 262 35.51 -11.14 -26.86
CA LEU A 262 36.34 -11.22 -25.65
C LEU A 262 36.08 -12.45 -24.78
N ASN A 263 35.27 -13.42 -25.22
CA ASN A 263 34.96 -14.64 -24.46
C ASN A 263 36.21 -15.34 -23.87
N ASP A 264 37.33 -15.39 -24.60
CA ASP A 264 38.57 -16.02 -24.12
C ASP A 264 39.22 -15.28 -22.93
N LYS A 265 38.96 -13.98 -22.75
CA LYS A 265 39.41 -13.19 -21.59
C LYS A 265 38.49 -13.34 -20.37
N VAL A 266 37.23 -13.70 -20.60
CA VAL A 266 36.20 -13.94 -19.57
C VAL A 266 36.31 -15.37 -19.03
N GLY A 267 36.70 -16.30 -19.90
CA GLY A 267 36.82 -17.73 -19.67
C GLY A 267 35.88 -18.51 -20.57
N SER A 268 36.40 -19.45 -21.36
CA SER A 268 35.67 -20.14 -22.44
C SER A 268 34.53 -21.09 -22.00
N ARG A 269 34.22 -21.14 -20.69
CA ARG A 269 33.08 -21.86 -20.10
C ARG A 269 32.17 -20.96 -19.25
N THR A 270 32.49 -19.68 -19.12
CA THR A 270 31.67 -18.72 -18.38
C THR A 270 30.54 -18.22 -19.26
N VAL A 271 29.31 -18.57 -18.88
CA VAL A 271 28.09 -17.99 -19.45
C VAL A 271 27.76 -16.73 -18.67
N LEU A 272 27.58 -15.61 -19.36
CA LEU A 272 27.28 -14.28 -18.80
C LEU A 272 25.79 -13.97 -18.90
N SER A 273 25.21 -13.54 -17.78
CA SER A 273 23.79 -13.21 -17.64
C SER A 273 23.52 -11.69 -17.73
N TYR A 274 24.40 -10.86 -17.16
CA TYR A 274 24.24 -9.41 -17.06
C TYR A 274 25.54 -8.62 -17.23
N LEU A 275 25.41 -7.38 -17.67
CA LEU A 275 26.47 -6.37 -17.76
C LEU A 275 26.01 -5.09 -17.03
N TYR A 276 26.80 -4.61 -16.09
CA TYR A 276 26.60 -3.35 -15.36
C TYR A 276 27.78 -2.41 -15.54
N VAL A 277 27.50 -1.15 -15.86
CA VAL A 277 28.47 -0.05 -15.86
C VAL A 277 28.27 0.77 -14.58
N CYS A 278 29.34 1.03 -13.83
CA CYS A 278 29.24 1.79 -12.58
C CYS A 278 28.79 3.24 -12.85
N PRO A 279 27.73 3.75 -12.19
CA PRO A 279 27.19 5.08 -12.49
C PRO A 279 28.14 6.22 -12.09
N THR A 280 28.88 6.08 -10.98
CA THR A 280 29.84 7.09 -10.50
C THR A 280 31.14 7.10 -11.33
N ASN A 281 31.65 5.93 -11.70
CA ASN A 281 32.87 5.78 -12.50
C ASN A 281 32.67 4.72 -13.58
N LYS A 282 32.17 5.15 -14.75
CA LYS A 282 31.79 4.29 -15.86
C LYS A 282 32.92 3.38 -16.41
N ARG A 283 34.18 3.64 -16.04
CA ARG A 283 35.32 2.76 -16.38
C ARG A 283 35.30 1.42 -15.65
N LYS A 284 34.65 1.38 -14.48
CA LYS A 284 34.44 0.17 -13.69
C LYS A 284 33.19 -0.55 -14.20
N ILE A 285 33.39 -1.78 -14.67
CA ILE A 285 32.36 -2.63 -15.25
C ILE A 285 32.29 -3.92 -14.46
N MET A 286 31.07 -4.33 -14.13
CA MET A 286 30.76 -5.60 -13.48
C MET A 286 29.93 -6.46 -14.43
N MET A 287 30.22 -7.75 -14.47
CA MET A 287 29.40 -8.75 -15.16
C MET A 287 29.06 -9.87 -14.20
N LEU A 288 27.87 -10.44 -14.38
CA LEU A 288 27.42 -11.62 -13.64
C LEU A 288 27.43 -12.83 -14.58
N SER A 289 27.82 -13.98 -14.06
CA SER A 289 27.61 -15.26 -14.74
C SER A 289 26.16 -15.76 -14.58
N ASP A 290 25.76 -16.76 -15.35
CA ASP A 290 24.48 -17.45 -15.15
C ASP A 290 24.56 -18.43 -13.95
N PRO A 291 23.71 -18.28 -12.92
CA PRO A 291 23.84 -19.03 -11.68
C PRO A 291 23.49 -20.52 -11.78
N GLU A 292 22.85 -20.98 -12.87
CA GLU A 292 22.64 -22.41 -13.11
C GLU A 292 23.93 -23.10 -13.63
N VAL A 293 24.90 -22.32 -14.12
CA VAL A 293 26.22 -22.79 -14.57
C VAL A 293 27.31 -22.52 -13.53
N GLU A 294 27.41 -21.28 -13.05
CA GLU A 294 28.34 -20.88 -12.00
C GLU A 294 27.95 -19.53 -11.36
N SER A 295 28.12 -19.38 -10.05
CA SER A 295 27.88 -18.12 -9.34
C SER A 295 29.19 -17.33 -9.19
N ALA A 296 29.44 -16.36 -10.08
CA ALA A 296 30.63 -15.53 -10.07
C ALA A 296 30.33 -14.09 -10.52
N VAL A 297 31.17 -13.18 -10.04
CA VAL A 297 31.22 -11.77 -10.45
C VAL A 297 32.53 -11.54 -11.20
N LEU A 298 32.46 -10.94 -12.39
CA LEU A 298 33.64 -10.53 -13.15
C LEU A 298 33.77 -9.01 -13.14
N ILE A 299 34.97 -8.54 -12.83
CA ILE A 299 35.26 -7.12 -12.58
C ILE A 299 36.31 -6.63 -13.57
N SER A 300 36.01 -5.51 -14.22
CA SER A 300 36.97 -4.70 -14.98
C SER A 300 37.12 -3.34 -14.31
N SER A 301 38.35 -2.80 -14.30
CA SER A 301 38.63 -1.39 -13.98
C SER A 301 39.28 -0.62 -15.15
N ASP A 302 39.37 -1.23 -16.33
CA ASP A 302 40.10 -0.74 -17.50
C ASP A 302 39.21 -0.61 -18.76
N GLU A 303 37.94 -0.23 -18.55
CA GLU A 303 36.93 -0.12 -19.60
C GLU A 303 36.70 -1.45 -20.36
N GLY A 304 36.79 -2.59 -19.66
CA GLY A 304 36.52 -3.93 -20.18
C GLY A 304 37.65 -4.54 -21.01
N ALA A 305 38.89 -4.04 -20.88
CA ALA A 305 40.04 -4.59 -21.60
C ALA A 305 40.61 -5.86 -20.93
N SER A 306 40.42 -6.01 -19.61
CA SER A 306 40.71 -7.22 -18.83
C SER A 306 39.63 -7.44 -17.75
N PHE A 307 39.46 -8.69 -17.31
CA PHE A 307 38.47 -9.07 -16.30
C PHE A 307 39.09 -9.97 -15.24
N GLU A 308 38.78 -9.67 -13.98
CA GLU A 308 39.14 -10.47 -12.81
C GLU A 308 37.88 -11.18 -12.29
N LYS A 309 37.92 -12.52 -12.22
CA LYS A 309 36.78 -13.36 -11.85
C LYS A 309 36.82 -13.71 -10.36
N HIS A 310 35.76 -13.33 -9.64
CA HIS A 310 35.58 -13.57 -8.21
C HIS A 310 34.37 -14.49 -7.99
N PRO A 311 34.56 -15.72 -7.46
CA PRO A 311 33.43 -16.61 -7.16
C PRO A 311 32.62 -16.08 -5.97
N ILE A 312 31.30 -16.28 -6.00
CA ILE A 312 30.38 -15.91 -4.92
C ILE A 312 29.55 -17.13 -4.48
N ASN A 313 29.18 -17.18 -3.20
CA ASN A 313 28.45 -18.29 -2.58
C ASN A 313 26.94 -18.04 -2.46
N PHE A 314 26.40 -17.10 -3.23
CA PHE A 314 24.98 -16.76 -3.30
C PHE A 314 24.64 -16.23 -4.70
N ASN A 315 23.35 -16.24 -5.06
CA ASN A 315 22.87 -15.78 -6.36
C ASN A 315 22.28 -14.37 -6.23
N ILE A 316 22.78 -13.42 -7.03
CA ILE A 316 22.35 -12.01 -7.01
C ILE A 316 21.04 -11.87 -7.80
N LEU A 317 19.97 -11.46 -7.11
CA LEU A 317 18.65 -11.17 -7.70
C LEU A 317 18.50 -9.68 -8.07
N SER A 318 19.13 -8.79 -7.30
CA SER A 318 19.05 -7.34 -7.50
C SER A 318 20.28 -6.65 -6.93
N LEU A 319 20.76 -5.58 -7.58
CA LEU A 319 22.02 -4.90 -7.27
C LEU A 319 21.84 -3.38 -7.33
N LEU A 320 22.40 -2.67 -6.34
CA LEU A 320 22.34 -1.21 -6.20
C LEU A 320 23.72 -0.62 -5.88
N PHE A 321 24.31 0.08 -6.85
CA PHE A 321 25.52 0.88 -6.66
C PHE A 321 25.25 2.08 -5.73
N HIS A 322 26.24 2.48 -4.94
CA HIS A 322 26.17 3.72 -4.17
C HIS A 322 26.27 4.92 -5.14
N PRO A 323 25.42 5.96 -5.02
CA PRO A 323 25.32 7.03 -6.03
C PRO A 323 26.61 7.82 -6.27
N ALA A 324 27.51 7.88 -5.28
CA ALA A 324 28.74 8.67 -5.34
C ALA A 324 29.98 7.99 -4.72
N GLN A 325 30.02 6.65 -4.63
CA GLN A 325 31.19 5.91 -4.14
C GLN A 325 31.39 4.72 -5.07
N GLU A 326 32.41 4.83 -5.94
CA GLU A 326 32.55 3.98 -7.13
C GLU A 326 32.80 2.49 -6.86
N ASP A 327 33.20 2.12 -5.64
CA ASP A 327 33.47 0.74 -5.21
C ASP A 327 32.35 0.12 -4.36
N TRP A 328 31.30 0.89 -4.02
CA TRP A 328 30.32 0.48 -3.01
C TRP A 328 29.02 -0.03 -3.63
N ILE A 329 28.62 -1.24 -3.25
CA ILE A 329 27.52 -1.99 -3.87
C ILE A 329 26.70 -2.73 -2.81
N LEU A 330 25.37 -2.70 -2.95
CA LEU A 330 24.47 -3.64 -2.28
C LEU A 330 23.97 -4.69 -3.26
N ALA A 331 23.84 -5.94 -2.81
CA ALA A 331 23.23 -7.01 -3.57
C ALA A 331 22.22 -7.78 -2.71
N CYS A 332 20.99 -7.92 -3.21
CA CYS A 332 19.97 -8.78 -2.62
C CYS A 332 19.96 -10.13 -3.33
N SER A 333 19.81 -11.19 -2.55
CA SER A 333 19.83 -12.58 -2.99
C SER A 333 18.42 -13.19 -3.08
N HIS A 334 18.29 -14.32 -3.79
CA HIS A 334 17.02 -15.04 -3.91
C HIS A 334 16.47 -15.52 -2.55
N ASP A 335 17.34 -15.84 -1.58
CA ASP A 335 16.94 -16.20 -0.21
C ASP A 335 16.71 -14.98 0.71
N SER A 336 16.47 -13.80 0.11
CA SER A 336 16.10 -12.57 0.81
C SER A 336 17.15 -12.06 1.81
N LYS A 337 18.44 -12.27 1.51
CA LYS A 337 19.56 -11.67 2.26
C LYS A 337 20.17 -10.50 1.50
N LEU A 338 20.50 -9.44 2.23
CA LEU A 338 21.21 -8.28 1.71
C LEU A 338 22.69 -8.36 2.06
N TYR A 339 23.53 -8.34 1.04
CA TYR A 339 24.98 -8.25 1.13
C TYR A 339 25.46 -6.86 0.73
N SER A 340 26.61 -6.46 1.26
CA SER A 340 27.34 -5.26 0.85
C SER A 340 28.75 -5.61 0.41
N SER A 341 29.25 -4.88 -0.58
CA SER A 341 30.64 -4.86 -1.01
C SER A 341 31.14 -3.42 -0.94
N MET A 342 32.38 -3.24 -0.47
CA MET A 342 33.07 -1.95 -0.47
C MET A 342 34.33 -1.95 -1.37
N ASP A 343 34.54 -3.03 -2.13
CA ASP A 343 35.67 -3.24 -3.05
C ASP A 343 35.19 -3.72 -4.44
N PHE A 344 34.07 -3.16 -4.91
CA PHE A 344 33.45 -3.38 -6.22
C PHE A 344 33.08 -4.84 -6.56
N GLY A 345 32.75 -5.65 -5.55
CA GLY A 345 32.21 -7.00 -5.69
C GLY A 345 33.24 -8.11 -5.47
N ARG A 346 34.47 -7.77 -5.07
CA ARG A 346 35.54 -8.73 -4.77
C ARG A 346 35.29 -9.48 -3.47
N LYS A 347 34.69 -8.80 -2.47
CA LYS A 347 34.30 -9.37 -1.18
C LYS A 347 32.91 -8.90 -0.79
N TRP A 348 32.12 -9.83 -0.25
CA TRP A 348 30.74 -9.58 0.18
C TRP A 348 30.59 -9.84 1.67
N GLN A 349 29.97 -8.90 2.36
CA GLN A 349 29.63 -8.97 3.78
C GLN A 349 28.11 -8.95 3.94
N LEU A 350 27.57 -9.93 4.67
CA LEU A 350 26.15 -9.98 5.02
C LEU A 350 25.77 -8.77 5.89
N VAL A 351 24.73 -8.05 5.47
CA VAL A 351 24.18 -6.88 6.18
C VAL A 351 22.97 -7.30 7.02
N HIS A 352 22.01 -7.98 6.41
CA HIS A 352 20.77 -8.38 7.07
C HIS A 352 20.07 -9.54 6.32
N ASP A 353 19.46 -10.46 7.07
CA ASP A 353 18.61 -11.54 6.56
C ASP A 353 17.13 -11.11 6.51
N ASN A 354 16.30 -11.81 5.71
CA ASN A 354 14.87 -11.53 5.56
C ASN A 354 14.54 -10.11 5.05
N VAL A 355 15.40 -9.53 4.22
CA VAL A 355 15.18 -8.24 3.56
C VAL A 355 14.17 -8.38 2.43
N MET A 356 13.26 -7.42 2.32
CA MET A 356 12.28 -7.41 1.24
C MET A 356 12.94 -7.03 -0.10
N PRO A 357 12.76 -7.82 -1.18
CA PRO A 357 13.30 -7.51 -2.50
C PRO A 357 12.91 -6.09 -2.95
N GLY A 358 13.88 -5.33 -3.48
CA GLY A 358 13.69 -3.94 -3.92
C GLY A 358 13.55 -2.89 -2.81
N ARG A 359 13.37 -3.26 -1.53
CA ARG A 359 13.16 -2.31 -0.40
C ARG A 359 14.42 -2.09 0.42
N PHE A 360 15.52 -1.81 -0.27
CA PHE A 360 16.82 -1.46 0.34
C PHE A 360 17.43 -0.26 -0.40
N TYR A 361 17.88 0.74 0.36
CA TYR A 361 18.32 2.03 -0.16
C TYR A 361 19.61 2.49 0.52
N TRP A 362 20.47 3.18 -0.22
CA TRP A 362 21.64 3.88 0.33
C TRP A 362 21.26 5.19 1.04
N ALA A 363 22.18 5.70 1.85
CA ALA A 363 22.14 7.04 2.41
C ALA A 363 21.97 8.12 1.32
N VAL A 364 21.14 9.15 1.59
CA VAL A 364 21.10 10.34 0.71
C VAL A 364 22.09 11.38 1.20
N MET A 365 23.05 11.72 0.35
CA MET A 365 24.15 12.62 0.67
C MET A 365 23.66 14.00 1.16
N GLY A 366 24.28 14.51 2.22
CA GLY A 366 23.93 15.81 2.82
C GLY A 366 22.73 15.77 3.77
N LEU A 367 21.95 14.69 3.78
CA LEU A 367 20.86 14.45 4.75
C LEU A 367 21.27 13.42 5.80
N ASP A 368 21.72 12.26 5.34
CA ASP A 368 22.24 11.20 6.20
C ASP A 368 23.72 11.48 6.54
N ARG A 369 24.10 11.32 7.81
CA ARG A 369 25.40 11.77 8.36
C ARG A 369 26.60 11.00 7.82
N GLU A 370 26.43 9.70 7.59
CA GLU A 370 27.45 8.80 7.07
C GLU A 370 26.95 8.18 5.75
N SER A 371 27.81 8.09 4.73
CA SER A 371 27.43 7.55 3.41
C SER A 371 27.25 6.03 3.39
N ASP A 372 27.89 5.29 4.31
CA ASP A 372 27.74 3.83 4.43
C ASP A 372 26.49 3.41 5.21
N VAL A 373 25.60 4.36 5.52
CA VAL A 373 24.25 4.09 6.01
C VAL A 373 23.41 3.42 4.92
N VAL A 374 22.60 2.45 5.36
CA VAL A 374 21.60 1.76 4.56
C VAL A 374 20.26 1.74 5.27
N HIS A 375 19.20 1.83 4.48
CA HIS A 375 17.81 1.85 4.88
C HIS A 375 17.15 0.58 4.33
N ILE A 376 16.56 -0.25 5.19
CA ILE A 376 16.16 -1.63 4.86
C ILE A 376 14.75 -1.89 5.39
N GLU A 377 13.88 -2.50 4.58
CA GLU A 377 12.65 -3.13 5.07
C GLU A 377 12.89 -4.62 5.33
N THR A 378 12.67 -5.06 6.58
CA THR A 378 12.98 -6.41 7.06
C THR A 378 11.71 -7.14 7.48
N ARG A 379 11.49 -8.36 6.95
CA ARG A 379 10.32 -9.20 7.25
C ARG A 379 10.43 -9.83 8.65
N ILE A 380 9.36 -9.73 9.43
CA ILE A 380 9.27 -10.31 10.78
C ILE A 380 8.21 -11.43 10.82
N GLY A 381 7.15 -11.31 10.02
CA GLY A 381 6.09 -12.32 9.94
C GLY A 381 5.11 -12.04 8.81
N LYS A 382 4.02 -12.79 8.78
CA LYS A 382 2.94 -12.59 7.79
C LYS A 382 2.36 -11.17 7.95
N GLY A 383 2.44 -10.38 6.87
CA GLY A 383 1.95 -9.00 6.82
C GLY A 383 2.65 -7.99 7.74
N ARG A 384 3.83 -8.30 8.31
CA ARG A 384 4.57 -7.39 9.20
C ARG A 384 6.06 -7.31 8.88
N ALA A 385 6.54 -6.08 8.78
CA ALA A 385 7.94 -5.71 8.60
C ALA A 385 8.40 -4.67 9.63
N GLN A 386 9.70 -4.35 9.58
CA GLN A 386 10.34 -3.24 10.29
C GLN A 386 11.19 -2.42 9.32
N TYR A 387 11.21 -1.12 9.53
CA TYR A 387 12.18 -0.22 8.92
C TYR A 387 13.44 -0.17 9.80
N VAL A 388 14.54 -0.68 9.26
CA VAL A 388 15.86 -0.72 9.90
C VAL A 388 16.80 0.27 9.21
N LYS A 389 17.51 1.07 10.00
CA LYS A 389 18.67 1.86 9.57
C LYS A 389 19.92 1.32 10.26
N CYS A 390 20.98 1.06 9.50
CA CYS A 390 22.29 0.68 10.05
C CYS A 390 23.41 1.14 9.11
N ARG A 391 24.67 1.00 9.53
CA ARG A 391 25.82 1.12 8.63
C ARG A 391 26.14 -0.23 8.03
N ALA A 392 26.16 -0.34 6.70
CA ALA A 392 26.31 -1.61 5.97
C ALA A 392 27.45 -2.52 6.49
N PRO A 393 28.70 -2.04 6.66
CA PRO A 393 29.81 -2.90 7.09
C PRO A 393 29.77 -3.26 8.59
N ARG A 394 28.79 -2.78 9.35
CA ARG A 394 28.66 -2.96 10.81
C ARG A 394 27.22 -3.16 11.28
N CYS A 395 26.35 -3.75 10.45
CA CYS A 395 24.91 -3.95 10.71
C CYS A 395 24.59 -5.10 11.70
N THR A 396 25.45 -5.32 12.71
CA THR A 396 25.19 -6.20 13.85
C THR A 396 24.00 -5.70 14.67
N GLU A 397 23.27 -6.59 15.34
CA GLU A 397 21.98 -6.28 16.00
C GLU A 397 22.03 -5.05 16.92
N GLY A 398 23.05 -4.95 17.79
CA GLY A 398 23.23 -3.80 18.70
C GLY A 398 23.50 -2.45 18.03
N ASN A 399 23.76 -2.42 16.71
CA ASN A 399 23.94 -1.20 15.92
C ASN A 399 22.71 -0.86 15.04
N ARG A 400 21.65 -1.68 15.05
CA ARG A 400 20.44 -1.46 14.24
C ARG A 400 19.55 -0.41 14.89
N GLN A 401 19.19 0.62 14.11
CA GLN A 401 18.30 1.70 14.52
C GLN A 401 16.90 1.47 13.95
N TYR A 402 15.90 1.41 14.82
CA TYR A 402 14.50 1.25 14.46
C TYR A 402 13.81 2.61 14.51
N LEU A 403 13.72 3.29 13.37
CA LEU A 403 13.26 4.69 13.30
C LEU A 403 11.73 4.85 13.32
N PHE A 404 10.99 3.77 13.06
CA PHE A 404 9.52 3.77 13.14
C PHE A 404 9.05 3.13 14.47
N PRO A 405 8.14 3.77 15.22
CA PRO A 405 7.63 3.22 16.48
C PRO A 405 6.64 2.06 16.25
N GLY A 406 7.18 0.85 16.06
CA GLY A 406 6.42 -0.41 15.98
C GLY A 406 6.73 -1.22 14.73
N HIS A 407 5.69 -1.83 14.16
CA HIS A 407 5.76 -2.58 12.90
C HIS A 407 5.10 -1.79 11.77
N VAL A 408 5.59 -2.03 10.55
CA VAL A 408 5.05 -1.48 9.30
C VAL A 408 4.49 -2.61 8.44
N ASP A 409 3.65 -2.26 7.48
CA ASP A 409 3.15 -3.19 6.47
C ASP A 409 4.31 -3.63 5.55
N THR A 410 4.20 -4.82 4.96
CA THR A 410 5.20 -5.33 4.01
C THR A 410 5.08 -4.65 2.66
N ASP A 411 6.21 -4.39 2.01
CA ASP A 411 6.35 -3.68 0.74
C ASP A 411 5.98 -2.18 0.83
N SER A 412 6.20 -1.54 1.98
CA SER A 412 5.74 -0.16 2.25
C SER A 412 6.84 0.89 2.31
N LEU A 413 8.09 0.51 2.55
CA LEU A 413 9.21 1.45 2.67
C LEU A 413 9.57 2.09 1.32
N VAL A 414 9.58 3.41 1.29
CA VAL A 414 10.16 4.22 0.18
C VAL A 414 11.11 5.25 0.79
N VAL A 415 12.35 5.31 0.30
CA VAL A 415 13.33 6.34 0.67
C VAL A 415 13.69 7.09 -0.61
N GLN A 416 13.31 8.36 -0.69
CA GLN A 416 13.45 9.18 -1.89
C GLN A 416 13.69 10.64 -1.47
N ASP A 417 14.75 11.25 -2.01
CA ASP A 417 15.18 12.62 -1.69
C ASP A 417 15.16 12.91 -0.17
N GLU A 418 14.47 13.99 0.21
CA GLU A 418 14.32 14.50 1.57
C GLU A 418 13.33 13.66 2.42
N TYR A 419 12.71 12.63 1.84
CA TYR A 419 11.57 11.89 2.41
C TYR A 419 11.87 10.41 2.71
N VAL A 420 11.14 9.88 3.68
CA VAL A 420 10.94 8.43 3.88
C VAL A 420 9.47 8.18 4.14
N PHE A 421 8.84 7.29 3.38
CA PHE A 421 7.44 6.89 3.53
C PHE A 421 7.31 5.47 4.06
N THR A 422 6.22 5.20 4.79
CA THR A 422 5.83 3.85 5.20
C THR A 422 4.33 3.77 5.51
N GLN A 423 3.79 2.55 5.53
CA GLN A 423 2.37 2.24 5.70
C GLN A 423 2.16 1.39 6.96
N VAL A 424 1.06 1.62 7.67
CA VAL A 424 0.61 0.76 8.77
C VAL A 424 -0.90 0.53 8.69
N THR A 425 -1.32 -0.73 8.58
CA THR A 425 -2.74 -1.13 8.59
C THR A 425 -3.13 -1.65 9.96
N LYS A 426 -4.14 -1.02 10.59
CA LYS A 426 -4.72 -1.50 11.86
C LYS A 426 -6.23 -1.67 11.70
N SER A 427 -6.75 -2.85 12.04
CA SER A 427 -8.18 -3.19 11.99
C SER A 427 -8.85 -2.84 10.64
N GLY A 428 -8.19 -3.19 9.52
CA GLY A 428 -8.67 -2.89 8.17
C GLY A 428 -8.59 -1.42 7.75
N ARG A 429 -7.96 -0.55 8.54
CA ARG A 429 -7.70 0.86 8.19
C ARG A 429 -6.21 1.12 8.01
N THR A 430 -5.83 1.38 6.77
CA THR A 430 -4.49 1.81 6.38
C THR A 430 -4.18 3.22 6.90
N SER A 431 -2.91 3.51 7.19
CA SER A 431 -2.44 4.85 7.55
C SER A 431 -1.01 5.05 7.08
N TYR A 432 -0.79 6.11 6.31
CA TYR A 432 0.49 6.44 5.70
C TYR A 432 1.25 7.46 6.56
N PHE A 433 2.57 7.31 6.62
CA PHE A 433 3.47 8.13 7.43
C PHE A 433 4.64 8.62 6.59
N VAL A 434 5.08 9.84 6.85
CA VAL A 434 6.24 10.48 6.22
C VAL A 434 7.23 10.94 7.28
N SER A 435 8.52 10.74 7.02
CA SER A 435 9.62 11.43 7.68
C SER A 435 10.26 12.37 6.65
N TYR A 436 10.34 13.65 6.96
CA TYR A 436 11.00 14.68 6.14
C TYR A 436 12.31 15.08 6.82
N MET A 437 13.38 15.32 6.06
CA MET A 437 14.73 15.65 6.59
C MET A 437 15.25 14.62 7.62
N ARG A 438 14.78 13.36 7.53
CA ARG A 438 15.02 12.28 8.50
C ARG A 438 14.54 12.57 9.94
N GLU A 439 13.59 13.50 10.12
CA GLU A 439 12.91 13.74 11.39
C GLU A 439 11.97 12.59 11.81
N SER A 440 11.31 12.71 12.97
CA SER A 440 10.28 11.76 13.41
C SER A 440 9.11 11.65 12.42
N PHE A 441 8.59 10.42 12.26
CA PHE A 441 7.49 10.11 11.37
C PHE A 441 6.19 10.82 11.77
N LYS A 442 5.59 11.53 10.83
CA LYS A 442 4.32 12.25 10.95
C LYS A 442 3.28 11.53 10.08
N ARG A 443 2.07 11.32 10.62
CA ARG A 443 0.99 10.70 9.81
C ARG A 443 0.50 11.69 8.75
N MET A 444 0.52 11.25 7.50
CA MET A 444 0.05 12.01 6.35
C MET A 444 -1.45 12.33 6.48
N LYS A 445 -1.87 13.45 5.91
CA LYS A 445 -3.20 14.05 6.05
C LYS A 445 -3.82 14.25 4.68
N LEU A 446 -4.67 13.31 4.29
CA LEU A 446 -5.63 13.44 3.20
C LEU A 446 -6.90 14.19 3.70
N PRO A 447 -7.80 14.64 2.81
CA PRO A 447 -9.11 15.18 3.19
C PRO A 447 -9.90 14.22 4.10
N LYS A 448 -10.61 14.73 5.11
CA LYS A 448 -11.17 13.91 6.21
C LYS A 448 -12.07 12.75 5.76
N TYR A 449 -12.77 12.89 4.64
CA TYR A 449 -13.68 11.86 4.09
C TYR A 449 -13.13 11.15 2.83
N CYS A 450 -11.92 11.53 2.38
CA CYS A 450 -11.11 10.71 1.49
C CYS A 450 -10.57 9.54 2.32
N LEU A 451 -11.29 8.41 2.32
CA LEU A 451 -10.81 7.15 2.85
C LEU A 451 -10.02 6.44 1.74
N PRO A 452 -8.69 6.33 1.84
CA PRO A 452 -7.87 5.68 0.82
C PRO A 452 -8.04 4.15 0.90
N LYS A 453 -8.27 3.52 -0.24
CA LYS A 453 -8.06 2.07 -0.44
C LYS A 453 -6.57 1.77 -0.62
N ASP A 454 -5.92 2.59 -1.45
CA ASP A 454 -4.56 2.39 -1.98
C ASP A 454 -3.93 3.78 -2.21
N MET A 455 -2.61 3.91 -2.06
CA MET A 455 -1.88 5.18 -2.23
C MET A 455 -0.45 4.95 -2.70
N HIS A 456 -0.08 5.56 -3.83
CA HIS A 456 1.24 5.43 -4.46
C HIS A 456 1.89 6.81 -4.54
N ILE A 457 3.18 6.89 -4.20
CA ILE A 457 3.99 8.11 -4.43
C ILE A 457 4.36 8.13 -5.92
N ILE A 458 4.13 9.26 -6.58
CA ILE A 458 4.43 9.43 -8.02
C ILE A 458 5.79 10.11 -8.20
N SER A 459 6.09 11.11 -7.37
CA SER A 459 7.39 11.79 -7.32
C SER A 459 7.51 12.67 -6.08
N THR A 460 8.75 12.91 -5.63
CA THR A 460 9.08 13.88 -4.57
C THR A 460 9.77 15.16 -5.07
N ASP A 461 9.78 15.33 -6.40
CA ASP A 461 10.43 16.41 -7.14
C ASP A 461 10.13 17.83 -6.61
N GLU A 462 11.11 18.73 -6.80
CA GLU A 462 10.99 20.13 -6.39
C GLU A 462 10.55 20.32 -4.90
N LYS A 463 10.95 19.41 -4.00
CA LYS A 463 10.63 19.41 -2.55
C LYS A 463 9.13 19.35 -2.23
N GLN A 464 8.36 18.64 -3.05
CA GLN A 464 6.92 18.49 -2.88
C GLN A 464 6.46 17.11 -3.36
N VAL A 465 5.69 16.39 -2.54
CA VAL A 465 5.25 15.03 -2.86
C VAL A 465 3.96 15.06 -3.67
N PHE A 466 3.98 14.45 -4.85
CA PHE A 466 2.80 14.04 -5.63
C PHE A 466 2.45 12.57 -5.33
N ALA A 467 1.16 12.28 -5.20
CA ALA A 467 0.67 10.92 -4.95
C ALA A 467 -0.64 10.61 -5.68
N ALA A 468 -0.78 9.38 -6.17
CA ALA A 468 -2.04 8.82 -6.64
C ALA A 468 -2.74 8.14 -5.45
N VAL A 469 -3.99 8.51 -5.18
CA VAL A 469 -4.81 7.92 -4.11
C VAL A 469 -6.07 7.33 -4.73
N GLN A 470 -6.37 6.06 -4.45
CA GLN A 470 -7.66 5.48 -4.81
C GLN A 470 -8.64 5.68 -3.64
N GLU A 471 -9.74 6.37 -3.90
CA GLU A 471 -10.76 6.67 -2.91
C GLU A 471 -11.74 5.49 -2.75
N TRP A 472 -12.31 5.32 -1.55
CA TRP A 472 -13.17 4.16 -1.23
C TRP A 472 -14.39 3.98 -2.15
N ASN A 473 -14.91 5.08 -2.71
CA ASN A 473 -16.03 5.16 -3.64
C ASN A 473 -15.63 5.03 -5.12
N GLN A 474 -14.34 5.09 -5.45
CA GLN A 474 -13.82 4.96 -6.81
C GLN A 474 -13.69 3.49 -7.23
N ASN A 475 -14.07 3.19 -8.47
CA ASN A 475 -13.89 1.90 -9.11
C ASN A 475 -12.75 2.00 -10.13
N ASN A 476 -11.54 1.59 -9.74
CA ASN A 476 -10.32 1.57 -10.56
C ASN A 476 -9.81 2.90 -11.11
N THR A 477 -10.40 4.05 -10.76
CA THR A 477 -9.76 5.36 -10.89
C THR A 477 -8.90 5.70 -9.66
N TYR A 478 -8.02 6.69 -9.81
CA TYR A 478 -7.25 7.33 -8.75
C TYR A 478 -7.40 8.86 -8.87
N SER A 479 -7.18 9.58 -7.76
CA SER A 479 -7.08 11.03 -7.69
C SER A 479 -5.62 11.45 -7.44
N LEU A 480 -5.15 12.47 -8.15
CA LEU A 480 -3.85 13.12 -7.92
C LEU A 480 -3.93 14.06 -6.73
N TYR A 481 -3.05 13.87 -5.75
CA TYR A 481 -2.88 14.75 -4.59
C TYR A 481 -1.48 15.35 -4.55
N ILE A 482 -1.37 16.60 -4.09
CA ILE A 482 -0.10 17.32 -3.86
C ILE A 482 0.02 17.79 -2.41
N SER A 483 1.19 17.62 -1.81
CA SER A 483 1.45 17.90 -0.38
C SER A 483 1.99 19.32 -0.11
N ASP A 484 2.12 19.69 1.17
CA ASP A 484 3.04 20.74 1.60
C ASP A 484 4.49 20.24 1.55
N SER A 485 5.48 21.14 1.68
CA SER A 485 6.91 20.76 1.56
C SER A 485 7.35 19.63 2.52
N PRO A 486 6.91 19.58 3.80
CA PRO A 486 7.12 18.41 4.68
C PRO A 486 6.44 17.09 4.26
N GLY A 487 5.65 17.05 3.19
CA GLY A 487 4.96 15.84 2.72
C GLY A 487 3.76 15.41 3.57
N VAL A 488 3.22 16.28 4.44
CA VAL A 488 2.23 15.91 5.47
C VAL A 488 0.80 16.24 5.04
N TYR A 489 0.55 17.41 4.45
CA TYR A 489 -0.78 17.98 4.23
C TYR A 489 -1.14 18.00 2.73
N PHE A 490 -1.91 17.00 2.30
CA PHE A 490 -2.28 16.77 0.91
C PHE A 490 -3.58 17.47 0.52
N ILE A 491 -3.58 18.10 -0.65
CA ILE A 491 -4.75 18.70 -1.32
C ILE A 491 -4.97 18.03 -2.67
N LEU A 492 -6.21 18.01 -3.14
CA LEU A 492 -6.60 17.44 -4.43
C LEU A 492 -6.09 18.34 -5.58
N SER A 493 -5.43 17.74 -6.58
CA SER A 493 -4.93 18.41 -7.78
C SER A 493 -5.69 18.01 -9.05
N LEU A 494 -5.98 16.72 -9.24
CA LEU A 494 -6.70 16.22 -10.43
C LEU A 494 -7.41 14.89 -10.13
N GLU A 495 -8.74 14.88 -10.17
CA GLU A 495 -9.53 13.64 -9.99
C GLU A 495 -9.45 12.73 -11.23
N ASN A 496 -9.73 11.44 -11.04
CA ASN A 496 -9.92 10.45 -12.13
C ASN A 496 -8.75 10.35 -13.12
N LEU A 497 -7.53 10.29 -12.61
CA LEU A 497 -6.35 9.91 -13.38
C LEU A 497 -6.55 8.59 -14.13
N ARG A 498 -6.01 8.51 -15.34
CA ARG A 498 -5.75 7.24 -16.02
C ARG A 498 -4.57 6.55 -15.35
N THR A 499 -4.76 5.29 -14.99
CA THR A 499 -3.73 4.41 -14.42
C THR A 499 -3.78 3.03 -15.06
N ILE A 500 -2.64 2.34 -15.09
CA ILE A 500 -2.45 0.97 -15.59
C ILE A 500 -1.73 0.18 -14.49
N ARG A 501 -2.10 -1.08 -14.26
CA ARG A 501 -1.30 -1.98 -13.41
C ARG A 501 -0.44 -2.86 -14.31
N GLY A 502 0.88 -2.79 -14.15
CA GLY A 502 1.83 -3.61 -14.89
C GLY A 502 1.82 -5.08 -14.44
N PRO A 503 2.49 -6.00 -15.17
CA PRO A 503 2.48 -7.44 -14.85
C PRO A 503 2.96 -7.77 -13.42
N SER A 504 3.91 -7.00 -12.91
CA SER A 504 4.46 -7.13 -11.54
C SER A 504 3.57 -6.52 -10.45
N GLY A 505 2.41 -5.95 -10.79
CA GLY A 505 1.48 -5.27 -9.88
C GLY A 505 1.70 -3.77 -9.71
N ASN A 506 2.85 -3.24 -10.16
CA ASN A 506 3.21 -1.81 -10.14
C ASN A 506 2.11 -0.93 -10.76
N LEU A 507 1.84 0.22 -10.14
CA LEU A 507 0.89 1.21 -10.65
C LEU A 507 1.60 2.22 -11.56
N LEU A 508 1.39 2.11 -12.87
CA LEU A 508 1.73 3.16 -13.82
C LEU A 508 0.62 4.21 -13.85
N VAL A 509 1.01 5.48 -13.91
CA VAL A 509 0.11 6.64 -13.89
C VAL A 509 0.44 7.50 -15.10
N ASP A 510 -0.58 7.90 -15.88
CA ASP A 510 -0.41 8.80 -17.02
C ASP A 510 -0.17 10.25 -16.53
N PHE A 511 1.03 10.51 -15.99
CA PHE A 511 1.46 11.80 -15.44
C PHE A 511 2.91 12.06 -15.85
N TYR A 512 3.12 13.11 -16.65
CA TYR A 512 4.42 13.41 -17.27
C TYR A 512 4.90 14.82 -16.89
N LYS A 513 6.08 14.89 -16.26
CA LYS A 513 6.77 16.16 -15.96
C LYS A 513 7.50 16.66 -17.20
N VAL A 514 7.28 17.91 -17.61
CA VAL A 514 7.96 18.46 -18.78
C VAL A 514 9.35 18.96 -18.41
N GLU A 515 10.36 18.42 -19.07
CA GLU A 515 11.74 18.70 -18.72
C GLU A 515 12.22 20.08 -19.16
N GLY A 516 12.96 20.74 -18.26
CA GLY A 516 13.49 22.09 -18.47
C GLY A 516 12.54 23.25 -18.18
N ILE A 517 11.29 23.00 -17.76
CA ILE A 517 10.34 24.05 -17.32
C ILE A 517 9.68 23.62 -16.00
N ASN A 518 10.08 24.27 -14.90
CA ASN A 518 9.56 23.97 -13.56
C ASN A 518 8.05 24.19 -13.47
N GLY A 519 7.36 23.37 -12.69
CA GLY A 519 5.91 23.48 -12.50
C GLY A 519 5.04 23.08 -13.69
N MET A 520 5.59 22.56 -14.79
CA MET A 520 4.83 22.20 -15.99
C MET A 520 4.69 20.67 -16.17
N TYR A 521 3.44 20.20 -16.25
CA TYR A 521 3.11 18.76 -16.30
C TYR A 521 1.95 18.47 -17.27
N LEU A 522 1.90 17.26 -17.81
CA LEU A 522 0.74 16.71 -18.52
C LEU A 522 0.14 15.53 -17.73
N ALA A 523 -1.17 15.32 -17.85
CA ALA A 523 -1.84 14.16 -17.27
C ALA A 523 -3.04 13.71 -18.11
N ASN A 524 -3.32 12.41 -18.16
CA ASN A 524 -4.56 11.90 -18.75
C ASN A 524 -5.62 11.67 -17.66
N LYS A 525 -6.81 12.25 -17.86
CA LYS A 525 -7.98 12.12 -16.97
C LYS A 525 -9.14 11.45 -17.70
N LEU A 526 -9.87 10.58 -16.99
CA LEU A 526 -11.14 10.03 -17.44
C LEU A 526 -12.26 11.06 -17.19
N VAL A 527 -12.93 11.48 -18.26
CA VAL A 527 -14.06 12.43 -18.26
C VAL A 527 -15.21 11.81 -19.05
N ASP A 528 -16.35 11.61 -18.41
CA ASP A 528 -17.54 11.00 -19.04
C ASP A 528 -17.25 9.67 -19.77
N SER A 529 -16.40 8.83 -19.15
CA SER A 529 -15.84 7.56 -19.69
C SER A 529 -14.83 7.69 -20.85
N HIS A 530 -14.56 8.90 -21.33
CA HIS A 530 -13.56 9.18 -22.37
C HIS A 530 -12.24 9.60 -21.74
N ILE A 531 -11.09 9.16 -22.27
CA ILE A 531 -9.77 9.59 -21.76
C ILE A 531 -9.38 10.90 -22.45
N LYS A 532 -9.00 11.93 -21.67
CA LYS A 532 -8.58 13.25 -22.18
C LYS A 532 -7.28 13.72 -21.53
N THR A 533 -6.38 14.23 -22.36
CA THR A 533 -5.10 14.84 -21.93
C THR A 533 -5.26 16.29 -21.50
N PHE A 534 -4.66 16.64 -20.36
CA PHE A 534 -4.60 17.98 -19.81
C PHE A 534 -3.14 18.42 -19.57
N ILE A 535 -2.90 19.73 -19.58
CA ILE A 535 -1.63 20.38 -19.21
C ILE A 535 -1.84 21.36 -18.06
N THR A 536 -0.82 21.51 -17.20
CA THR A 536 -0.73 22.55 -16.16
C THR A 536 0.56 23.33 -16.30
N TYR A 537 0.52 24.62 -15.98
CA TYR A 537 1.68 25.54 -15.92
C TYR A 537 1.93 26.07 -14.50
N ASN A 538 1.17 25.58 -13.51
CA ASN A 538 1.28 25.96 -12.10
C ASN A 538 1.17 24.73 -11.19
N LYS A 539 2.02 23.73 -11.48
CA LYS A 539 2.28 22.56 -10.63
C LYS A 539 1.02 21.78 -10.20
N GLY A 540 0.02 21.72 -11.09
CA GLY A 540 -1.22 20.99 -10.87
C GLY A 540 -2.31 21.75 -10.12
N GLN A 541 -2.15 23.04 -9.82
CA GLN A 541 -3.21 23.87 -9.25
C GLN A 541 -4.35 24.14 -10.25
N THR A 542 -4.03 24.29 -11.55
CA THR A 542 -5.01 24.45 -12.63
C THR A 542 -4.62 23.63 -13.85
N TRP A 543 -5.60 23.01 -14.50
CA TRP A 543 -5.43 22.11 -15.64
C TRP A 543 -6.28 22.57 -16.83
N ALA A 544 -5.77 22.43 -18.05
CA ALA A 544 -6.46 22.79 -19.29
C ALA A 544 -6.26 21.72 -20.37
N LEU A 545 -7.26 21.52 -21.24
CA LEU A 545 -7.12 20.66 -22.43
C LEU A 545 -6.09 21.24 -23.41
N LEU A 546 -5.38 20.37 -24.12
CA LEU A 546 -4.43 20.74 -25.17
C LEU A 546 -5.16 21.28 -26.41
N PRO A 547 -4.73 22.42 -26.99
CA PRO A 547 -5.24 22.89 -28.27
C PRO A 547 -4.76 21.97 -29.40
N ALA A 548 -5.65 21.62 -30.32
CA ALA A 548 -5.30 20.89 -31.53
C ALA A 548 -4.44 21.75 -32.49
N PRO A 549 -3.60 21.13 -33.34
CA PRO A 549 -2.92 21.84 -34.42
C PRO A 549 -3.93 22.44 -35.40
N ALA A 550 -3.62 23.61 -35.95
CA ALA A 550 -4.49 24.29 -36.91
C ALA A 550 -4.54 23.63 -38.29
N ALA A 551 -3.57 22.78 -38.63
CA ALA A 551 -3.52 22.05 -39.88
C ALA A 551 -2.87 20.66 -39.72
N ASP A 552 -3.21 19.75 -40.64
CA ASP A 552 -2.61 18.42 -40.76
C ASP A 552 -1.22 18.45 -41.44
N VAL A 553 -0.59 17.27 -41.59
CA VAL A 553 0.73 17.12 -42.26
C VAL A 553 0.71 17.58 -43.73
N ALA A 554 -0.45 17.52 -44.39
CA ALA A 554 -0.63 17.98 -45.77
C ALA A 554 -0.96 19.48 -45.88
N GLY A 555 -1.18 20.18 -44.76
CA GLY A 555 -1.52 21.60 -44.69
C GLY A 555 -3.01 21.90 -44.79
N ASN A 556 -3.90 20.92 -44.71
CA ASN A 556 -5.34 21.15 -44.67
C ASN A 556 -5.76 21.68 -43.29
N ASN A 557 -6.68 22.64 -43.26
CA ASN A 557 -7.17 23.26 -42.02
C ASN A 557 -8.01 22.27 -41.18
N LEU A 558 -7.63 22.06 -39.92
CA LEU A 558 -8.27 21.10 -39.01
C LEU A 558 -9.35 21.77 -38.14
N HIS A 559 -10.61 21.41 -38.37
CA HIS A 559 -11.75 21.94 -37.60
C HIS A 559 -11.96 21.20 -36.26
N CYS A 560 -11.01 21.37 -35.33
CA CYS A 560 -11.08 20.84 -33.97
C CYS A 560 -11.15 21.99 -32.95
N ILE A 561 -12.23 22.06 -32.16
CA ILE A 561 -12.53 23.20 -31.28
C ILE A 561 -12.80 22.73 -29.84
N LEU A 562 -12.09 23.34 -28.90
CA LEU A 562 -12.24 23.13 -27.45
C LEU A 562 -13.63 23.57 -26.94
N PRO A 563 -14.22 22.90 -25.94
CA PRO A 563 -13.72 21.73 -25.20
C PRO A 563 -14.16 20.38 -25.79
N PHE A 564 -14.89 20.39 -26.92
CA PHE A 564 -15.47 19.19 -27.51
C PHE A 564 -14.41 18.32 -28.19
N CYS A 565 -13.51 18.95 -28.95
CA CYS A 565 -12.37 18.33 -29.62
C CYS A 565 -11.06 18.95 -29.13
N SER A 566 -10.05 18.10 -28.92
CA SER A 566 -8.73 18.47 -28.37
C SER A 566 -7.63 17.59 -28.95
N LEU A 567 -6.37 17.96 -28.71
CA LEU A 567 -5.24 17.05 -28.87
C LEU A 567 -5.15 16.13 -27.64
N HIS A 568 -4.91 14.84 -27.88
CA HIS A 568 -4.74 13.81 -26.86
C HIS A 568 -3.44 13.04 -27.11
N LEU A 569 -2.67 12.78 -26.05
CA LEU A 569 -1.32 12.23 -26.12
C LEU A 569 -1.18 10.98 -25.25
N HIS A 570 -0.37 10.03 -25.71
CA HIS A 570 0.05 8.88 -24.91
C HIS A 570 1.20 9.32 -24.00
N LEU A 571 1.00 9.19 -22.68
CA LEU A 571 1.92 9.69 -21.65
C LEU A 571 2.73 8.58 -20.96
N GLU A 572 2.57 7.32 -21.40
CA GLU A 572 3.27 6.16 -20.85
C GLU A 572 4.77 6.27 -21.10
N MET A 573 5.59 6.10 -20.06
CA MET A 573 7.05 6.15 -20.17
C MET A 573 7.60 4.76 -20.53
N SER A 574 8.51 4.67 -21.50
CA SER A 574 9.07 3.38 -21.92
C SER A 574 10.09 2.86 -20.90
N GLU A 575 9.90 1.62 -20.43
CA GLU A 575 10.89 0.90 -19.61
C GLU A 575 12.15 0.52 -20.42
N ASN A 576 12.11 0.59 -21.76
CA ASN A 576 13.22 0.23 -22.63
C ASN A 576 14.13 1.45 -22.93
N PRO A 577 15.38 1.49 -22.44
CA PRO A 577 16.29 2.63 -22.60
C PRO A 577 16.79 2.84 -24.04
N TYR A 578 16.58 1.89 -24.95
CA TYR A 578 16.99 1.97 -26.36
C TYR A 578 15.90 2.57 -27.28
N THR A 579 14.75 2.94 -26.72
CA THR A 579 13.62 3.61 -27.40
C THR A 579 13.32 4.97 -26.75
N SER A 580 12.75 5.92 -27.50
CA SER A 580 12.44 7.25 -26.96
C SER A 580 11.20 7.31 -26.06
N GLY A 581 10.34 6.28 -26.17
CA GLY A 581 8.96 6.34 -25.68
C GLY A 581 8.05 7.23 -26.54
N PRO A 582 6.72 7.19 -26.28
CA PRO A 582 5.71 7.94 -27.04
C PRO A 582 5.65 9.43 -26.67
N ILE A 583 6.33 9.90 -25.61
CA ILE A 583 6.47 11.32 -25.29
C ILE A 583 7.90 11.63 -24.84
N THR A 584 8.46 12.75 -25.31
CA THR A 584 9.83 13.15 -24.96
C THR A 584 10.02 14.67 -24.89
N SER A 585 10.81 15.11 -23.92
CA SER A 585 11.29 16.48 -23.68
C SER A 585 12.64 16.42 -22.95
N LYS A 586 13.48 17.44 -23.06
CA LYS A 586 14.79 17.48 -22.38
C LYS A 586 15.09 18.85 -21.78
N LYS A 587 15.77 18.85 -20.62
CA LYS A 587 16.36 20.05 -19.98
C LYS A 587 17.29 20.83 -20.92
N SER A 588 17.81 20.18 -21.96
CA SER A 588 18.63 20.80 -23.00
C SER A 588 17.85 21.68 -23.99
N VAL A 589 16.55 21.47 -24.17
CA VAL A 589 15.71 22.14 -25.20
C VAL A 589 14.37 22.61 -24.60
N PRO A 590 14.39 23.54 -23.62
CA PRO A 590 13.18 23.97 -22.91
C PRO A 590 12.11 24.50 -23.89
N GLY A 591 10.88 24.07 -23.67
CA GLY A 591 9.72 24.42 -24.49
C GLY A 591 9.50 23.53 -25.73
N ILE A 592 10.38 22.58 -26.03
CA ILE A 592 10.11 21.54 -27.05
C ILE A 592 9.60 20.26 -26.37
N ILE A 593 8.45 19.79 -26.83
CA ILE A 593 7.87 18.49 -26.47
C ILE A 593 7.44 17.80 -27.77
N VAL A 594 7.78 16.53 -27.93
CA VAL A 594 7.33 15.69 -29.05
C VAL A 594 6.57 14.49 -28.49
N ALA A 595 5.41 14.17 -29.07
CA ALA A 595 4.56 13.09 -28.56
C ALA A 595 3.70 12.41 -29.64
N THR A 596 3.52 11.09 -29.52
CA THR A 596 2.49 10.30 -30.19
C THR A 596 1.12 10.55 -29.54
N GLY A 597 0.09 10.65 -30.36
CA GLY A 597 -1.27 10.93 -29.89
C GLY A 597 -2.30 10.88 -31.01
N ASN A 598 -3.47 11.47 -30.78
CA ASN A 598 -4.51 11.66 -31.78
C ASN A 598 -5.28 12.96 -31.52
N ILE A 599 -6.04 13.42 -32.52
CA ILE A 599 -6.96 14.55 -32.40
C ILE A 599 -8.38 14.00 -32.33
N GLY A 600 -9.21 14.50 -31.40
CA GLY A 600 -10.61 14.07 -31.33
C GLY A 600 -11.30 14.40 -30.01
N THR A 601 -12.33 13.61 -29.71
CA THR A 601 -13.10 13.66 -28.46
C THR A 601 -12.46 12.87 -27.32
N GLU A 602 -11.52 11.95 -27.62
CA GLU A 602 -10.84 11.10 -26.64
C GLU A 602 -9.47 10.63 -27.15
N LEU A 603 -8.63 10.13 -26.24
CA LEU A 603 -7.39 9.42 -26.54
C LEU A 603 -7.73 8.05 -27.15
N SER A 604 -7.18 7.77 -28.33
CA SER A 604 -7.41 6.53 -29.09
C SER A 604 -6.09 5.80 -29.38
N SER A 605 -6.18 4.47 -29.55
CA SER A 605 -5.11 3.64 -30.09
C SER A 605 -5.19 3.49 -31.62
N THR A 606 -6.18 4.10 -32.26
CA THR A 606 -6.37 4.15 -33.72
C THR A 606 -6.28 5.58 -34.23
N ASN A 607 -5.83 5.76 -35.47
CA ASN A 607 -5.51 7.08 -36.06
C ASN A 607 -4.50 7.86 -35.20
N LEU A 608 -3.41 7.18 -34.82
CA LEU A 608 -2.26 7.80 -34.19
C LEU A 608 -1.57 8.76 -35.17
N GLY A 609 -0.93 9.79 -34.63
CA GLY A 609 -0.02 10.69 -35.32
C GLY A 609 0.98 11.27 -34.34
N MET A 610 2.02 11.91 -34.85
CA MET A 610 3.05 12.54 -34.03
C MET A 610 2.92 14.05 -34.05
N PHE A 611 3.04 14.65 -32.87
CA PHE A 611 2.82 16.07 -32.63
C PHE A 611 4.03 16.71 -31.95
N ILE A 612 4.35 17.94 -32.33
CA ILE A 612 5.40 18.76 -31.72
C ILE A 612 4.83 20.10 -31.27
N THR A 613 5.25 20.54 -30.08
CA THR A 613 5.22 21.95 -29.68
C THR A 613 6.64 22.48 -29.59
N SER A 614 6.80 23.78 -29.87
CA SER A 614 8.06 24.52 -29.79
C SER A 614 8.02 25.69 -28.80
N ASP A 615 6.86 25.85 -28.13
CA ASP A 615 6.48 26.98 -27.28
C ASP A 615 5.79 26.52 -25.98
N ALA A 616 6.24 25.38 -25.44
CA ALA A 616 5.77 24.81 -24.17
C ALA A 616 4.29 24.36 -24.14
N GLY A 617 3.72 24.01 -25.29
CA GLY A 617 2.35 23.48 -25.39
C GLY A 617 1.28 24.53 -25.66
N ASN A 618 1.67 25.77 -26.00
CA ASN A 618 0.75 26.84 -26.41
C ASN A 618 0.24 26.61 -27.84
N SER A 619 1.11 26.17 -28.75
CA SER A 619 0.77 25.72 -30.10
C SER A 619 1.39 24.36 -30.41
N TRP A 620 0.63 23.54 -31.15
CA TRP A 620 1.05 22.22 -31.61
C TRP A 620 1.02 22.16 -33.14
N ARG A 621 1.85 21.28 -33.70
CA ARG A 621 1.90 20.93 -35.13
C ARG A 621 1.94 19.42 -35.25
N GLN A 622 1.22 18.83 -36.19
CA GLN A 622 1.47 17.44 -36.58
C GLN A 622 2.74 17.37 -37.44
N ILE A 623 3.53 16.31 -37.30
CA ILE A 623 4.79 16.10 -38.04
C ILE A 623 4.84 14.78 -38.82
N PHE A 624 4.14 13.75 -38.35
CA PHE A 624 4.00 12.46 -39.03
C PHE A 624 2.61 11.85 -38.78
N ASP A 625 2.15 11.02 -39.71
CA ASP A 625 0.94 10.18 -39.56
C ASP A 625 1.27 8.75 -39.06
N GLU A 626 2.56 8.45 -38.85
CA GLU A 626 3.07 7.18 -38.33
C GLU A 626 3.99 7.43 -37.13
N GLU A 627 3.99 6.53 -36.15
CA GLU A 627 4.82 6.66 -34.96
C GLU A 627 6.33 6.53 -35.30
N HIS A 628 7.14 7.47 -34.81
CA HIS A 628 8.59 7.41 -34.93
C HIS A 628 9.22 7.63 -33.55
N ASN A 629 10.28 6.88 -33.23
CA ASN A 629 11.11 7.21 -32.08
C ASN A 629 11.90 8.50 -32.37
N ILE A 630 12.06 9.36 -31.35
CA ILE A 630 12.62 10.71 -31.46
C ILE A 630 13.80 10.91 -30.52
N TRP A 631 14.93 11.39 -31.06
CA TRP A 631 16.11 11.77 -30.28
C TRP A 631 16.54 13.21 -30.57
N PHE A 632 17.04 13.89 -29.53
CA PHE A 632 17.59 15.25 -29.61
C PHE A 632 19.12 15.17 -29.79
N LEU A 633 19.62 15.57 -30.96
CA LEU A 633 21.05 15.62 -31.27
C LEU A 633 21.65 16.94 -30.79
N ASP A 634 22.95 16.98 -30.46
CA ASP A 634 23.68 18.20 -30.06
C ASP A 634 22.88 19.10 -29.09
N ASN A 635 22.45 18.56 -27.95
CA ASN A 635 21.67 19.32 -26.95
C ASN A 635 20.39 20.02 -27.50
N GLY A 636 19.80 19.53 -28.59
CA GLY A 636 18.69 20.17 -29.31
C GLY A 636 19.07 20.83 -30.65
N GLY A 637 20.33 20.72 -31.06
CA GLY A 637 20.84 21.14 -32.36
C GLY A 637 20.24 20.40 -33.55
N ALA A 638 19.68 19.20 -33.38
CA ALA A 638 18.76 18.62 -34.36
C ALA A 638 17.75 17.67 -33.69
N LEU A 639 16.69 17.33 -34.41
CA LEU A 639 15.80 16.22 -34.09
C LEU A 639 16.04 15.08 -35.08
N LEU A 640 16.26 13.87 -34.58
CA LEU A 640 16.28 12.63 -35.35
C LEU A 640 14.95 11.89 -35.14
N ALA A 641 14.30 11.45 -36.23
CA ALA A 641 13.15 10.55 -36.19
C ALA A 641 13.45 9.24 -36.94
N VAL A 642 13.11 8.11 -36.32
CA VAL A 642 13.23 6.76 -36.90
C VAL A 642 11.89 6.04 -36.76
N LEU A 643 11.33 5.58 -37.87
CA LEU A 643 10.01 4.95 -37.92
C LEU A 643 9.94 3.74 -36.96
N HIS A 644 8.90 3.68 -36.13
CA HIS A 644 8.64 2.54 -35.27
C HIS A 644 7.86 1.47 -36.06
N ALA A 645 8.59 0.59 -36.75
CA ALA A 645 8.01 -0.43 -37.63
C ALA A 645 8.45 -1.84 -37.26
N THR A 646 7.53 -2.79 -37.42
CA THR A 646 7.80 -4.25 -37.40
C THR A 646 8.37 -4.76 -38.73
N THR A 647 8.60 -3.86 -39.69
CA THR A 647 9.20 -4.13 -41.01
C THR A 647 10.57 -3.46 -41.12
N PRO A 648 11.52 -4.01 -41.91
CA PRO A 648 12.87 -3.51 -41.92
C PRO A 648 12.98 -2.18 -42.67
N ILE A 649 13.71 -1.23 -42.09
CA ILE A 649 13.85 0.15 -42.57
C ILE A 649 15.30 0.47 -42.96
N ARG A 650 15.49 1.45 -43.85
CA ARG A 650 16.83 1.93 -44.29
C ARG A 650 16.98 3.45 -44.26
N HIS A 651 15.92 4.15 -43.88
CA HIS A 651 15.83 5.61 -43.90
C HIS A 651 15.55 6.15 -42.50
N LEU A 652 16.08 7.33 -42.23
CA LEU A 652 15.78 8.14 -41.05
C LEU A 652 15.47 9.58 -41.49
N TRP A 653 14.88 10.37 -40.61
CA TRP A 653 14.54 11.77 -40.88
C TRP A 653 15.25 12.70 -39.90
N ILE A 654 15.71 13.85 -40.39
CA ILE A 654 16.40 14.86 -39.57
C ILE A 654 15.74 16.22 -39.75
N SER A 655 15.51 16.93 -38.64
CA SER A 655 15.07 18.33 -38.63
C SER A 655 16.06 19.22 -37.89
N LEU A 656 16.38 20.36 -38.50
CA LEU A 656 17.27 21.40 -37.95
C LEU A 656 16.50 22.65 -37.48
N ASP A 657 15.18 22.67 -37.63
CA ASP A 657 14.32 23.86 -37.55
C ASP A 657 13.10 23.71 -36.62
N GLU A 658 13.23 22.86 -35.60
CA GLU A 658 12.19 22.54 -34.62
C GLU A 658 10.98 21.81 -35.24
N GLY A 659 11.28 20.82 -36.08
CA GLY A 659 10.29 19.91 -36.66
C GLY A 659 9.41 20.52 -37.75
N LYS A 660 9.84 21.61 -38.40
CA LYS A 660 9.06 22.27 -39.47
C LYS A 660 9.40 21.70 -40.84
N LYS A 661 10.65 21.30 -41.04
CA LYS A 661 11.13 20.58 -42.21
C LYS A 661 11.91 19.34 -41.76
N TRP A 662 11.64 18.23 -42.44
CA TRP A 662 12.29 16.94 -42.22
C TRP A 662 12.99 16.51 -43.52
N ASP A 663 14.30 16.31 -43.44
CA ASP A 663 15.13 15.80 -44.54
C ASP A 663 15.39 14.31 -44.35
N ARG A 664 15.22 13.52 -45.42
CA ARG A 664 15.30 12.05 -45.38
C ARG A 664 16.69 11.57 -45.79
N HIS A 665 17.38 10.89 -44.88
CA HIS A 665 18.68 10.29 -45.14
C HIS A 665 18.59 8.76 -45.17
N SER A 666 19.47 8.10 -45.91
CA SER A 666 19.63 6.63 -45.90
C SER A 666 20.77 6.26 -44.97
N PHE A 667 20.53 5.46 -43.94
CA PHE A 667 21.58 5.03 -43.01
C PHE A 667 22.24 3.70 -43.43
N SER A 668 21.54 2.90 -44.25
CA SER A 668 21.98 1.58 -44.73
C SER A 668 21.68 1.39 -46.21
N LEU A 669 22.47 0.54 -46.88
CA LEU A 669 22.19 0.06 -48.23
C LEU A 669 21.06 -0.98 -48.25
N ALA A 670 20.98 -1.82 -47.20
CA ALA A 670 19.98 -2.87 -47.03
C ALA A 670 19.00 -2.53 -45.89
N PRO A 671 17.68 -2.82 -46.01
CA PRO A 671 16.74 -2.64 -44.92
C PRO A 671 17.12 -3.47 -43.68
N LEU A 672 17.09 -2.83 -42.51
CA LEU A 672 17.45 -3.38 -41.20
C LEU A 672 16.21 -3.40 -40.29
N TYR A 673 15.96 -4.50 -39.59
CA TYR A 673 15.09 -4.51 -38.42
C TYR A 673 15.84 -3.82 -37.28
N VAL A 674 15.39 -2.63 -36.86
CA VAL A 674 16.06 -1.83 -35.83
C VAL A 674 15.50 -2.22 -34.46
N ASP A 675 16.27 -2.98 -33.69
CA ASP A 675 15.89 -3.43 -32.34
C ASP A 675 16.10 -2.32 -31.29
N GLY A 676 17.00 -1.36 -31.57
CA GLY A 676 17.17 -0.16 -30.76
C GLY A 676 18.24 0.80 -31.27
N VAL A 677 18.34 1.95 -30.61
CA VAL A 677 19.32 3.00 -30.93
C VAL A 677 20.07 3.42 -29.67
N LEU A 678 21.39 3.32 -29.72
CA LEU A 678 22.29 3.78 -28.67
C LEU A 678 22.87 5.17 -29.02
N MET A 679 22.81 6.08 -28.05
CA MET A 679 23.36 7.43 -28.11
C MET A 679 24.07 7.72 -26.77
N GLU A 680 25.23 8.38 -26.80
CA GLU A 680 25.93 8.78 -25.57
C GLU A 680 25.29 10.05 -24.99
N PRO A 681 24.60 9.98 -23.83
CA PRO A 681 23.86 11.12 -23.29
C PRO A 681 24.78 12.26 -22.87
N GLU A 682 24.36 13.49 -23.17
CA GLU A 682 24.95 14.77 -22.71
C GLU A 682 26.44 14.99 -23.09
N SER A 683 26.93 14.23 -24.06
CA SER A 683 28.31 14.27 -24.56
C SER A 683 28.52 15.20 -25.76
N ASP A 684 29.80 15.57 -26.01
CA ASP A 684 30.25 16.23 -27.25
C ASP A 684 30.41 15.22 -28.42
N ASN A 685 30.11 13.93 -28.22
CA ASN A 685 30.31 12.87 -29.20
C ASN A 685 29.15 12.79 -30.19
N HIS A 686 29.43 13.16 -31.44
CA HIS A 686 28.45 13.27 -32.52
C HIS A 686 28.10 11.93 -33.17
N ILE A 687 27.92 10.87 -32.37
CA ILE A 687 27.83 9.49 -32.83
C ILE A 687 26.55 8.83 -32.31
N ILE A 688 25.88 8.08 -33.19
CA ILE A 688 24.70 7.27 -32.90
C ILE A 688 24.97 5.86 -33.42
N THR A 689 24.59 4.83 -32.67
CA THR A 689 24.73 3.44 -33.11
C THR A 689 23.35 2.78 -33.14
N PHE A 690 22.85 2.45 -34.32
CA PHE A 690 21.68 1.60 -34.47
C PHE A 690 22.14 0.15 -34.30
N PHE A 691 21.40 -0.67 -33.57
CA PHE A 691 21.63 -2.11 -33.52
C PHE A 691 20.37 -2.86 -33.97
N GLY A 692 20.58 -4.00 -34.63
CA GLY A 692 19.50 -4.69 -35.32
C GLY A 692 19.95 -5.92 -36.08
N HIS A 693 19.09 -6.41 -36.97
CA HIS A 693 19.36 -7.57 -37.83
C HIS A 693 18.80 -7.38 -39.24
N PHE A 694 19.43 -7.95 -40.27
CA PHE A 694 18.91 -7.92 -41.65
C PHE A 694 17.82 -8.99 -41.89
N SER A 695 17.79 -10.03 -41.07
CA SER A 695 16.77 -11.08 -41.05
C SER A 695 16.79 -11.78 -39.69
N HIS A 696 15.68 -12.39 -39.24
CA HIS A 696 15.61 -13.12 -37.95
C HIS A 696 16.53 -14.38 -37.87
N ARG A 697 17.45 -14.55 -38.81
CA ARG A 697 18.51 -15.58 -38.85
C ARG A 697 19.88 -15.00 -39.30
N SER A 698 20.00 -13.67 -39.43
CA SER A 698 21.28 -13.02 -39.72
C SER A 698 22.01 -12.70 -38.42
N GLU A 699 23.34 -12.61 -38.50
CA GLU A 699 24.18 -12.06 -37.45
C GLU A 699 23.73 -10.65 -37.03
N TRP A 700 23.92 -10.29 -35.76
CA TRP A 700 23.65 -8.94 -35.26
C TRP A 700 24.46 -7.88 -36.04
N GLN A 701 23.80 -6.79 -36.42
CA GLN A 701 24.35 -5.69 -37.20
C GLN A 701 24.36 -4.41 -36.37
N LEU A 702 25.48 -3.68 -36.42
CA LEU A 702 25.63 -2.37 -35.82
C LEU A 702 25.92 -1.35 -36.92
N ILE A 703 25.15 -0.26 -36.94
CA ILE A 703 25.34 0.85 -37.88
C ILE A 703 25.68 2.10 -37.08
N LYS A 704 26.96 2.46 -37.11
CA LYS A 704 27.50 3.70 -36.56
C LYS A 704 27.23 4.83 -37.55
N ILE A 705 26.68 5.93 -37.05
CA ILE A 705 26.32 7.14 -37.79
C ILE A 705 27.03 8.32 -37.12
N ASP A 706 27.98 8.95 -37.80
CA ASP A 706 28.53 10.24 -37.38
C ASP A 706 27.66 11.37 -37.98
N TYR A 707 27.11 12.21 -37.10
CA TYR A 707 26.24 13.33 -37.45
C TYR A 707 26.92 14.71 -37.35
N LYS A 708 28.24 14.75 -37.12
CA LYS A 708 29.04 15.99 -37.09
C LYS A 708 28.95 16.79 -38.39
N GLY A 709 28.78 16.10 -39.52
CA GLY A 709 28.52 16.69 -40.84
C GLY A 709 27.26 17.55 -40.95
N LEU A 710 26.33 17.47 -39.98
CA LEU A 710 25.17 18.35 -39.89
C LEU A 710 25.50 19.79 -39.46
N PHE A 711 26.64 20.00 -38.77
CA PHE A 711 26.96 21.27 -38.12
C PHE A 711 28.29 21.86 -38.60
N ASN A 712 28.21 22.94 -39.36
CA ASN A 712 29.37 23.51 -40.07
C ASN A 712 30.39 24.22 -39.16
N ARG A 713 30.01 24.61 -37.94
CA ARG A 713 30.81 25.39 -36.97
C ARG A 713 30.15 25.41 -35.59
N ARG A 714 30.82 25.95 -34.56
CA ARG A 714 30.17 26.32 -33.28
C ARG A 714 29.27 27.56 -33.48
N CYS A 715 28.22 27.68 -32.67
CA CYS A 715 27.32 28.83 -32.71
C CYS A 715 28.01 30.10 -32.18
N MET A 716 27.55 31.26 -32.68
CA MET A 716 27.92 32.61 -32.24
C MET A 716 26.65 33.36 -31.85
N ASP A 717 26.75 34.50 -31.16
CA ASP A 717 25.59 35.26 -30.64
C ASP A 717 24.47 35.51 -31.68
N GLY A 718 24.85 35.77 -32.94
CA GLY A 718 23.91 35.96 -34.05
C GLY A 718 23.10 34.72 -34.48
N ASP A 719 23.49 33.52 -34.04
CA ASP A 719 22.76 32.26 -34.25
C ASP A 719 21.68 32.00 -33.19
N TYR A 720 21.58 32.82 -32.16
CA TYR A 720 20.64 32.65 -31.05
C TYR A 720 19.44 33.60 -31.13
N GLN A 721 18.34 33.20 -30.51
CA GLN A 721 17.11 33.99 -30.39
C GLN A 721 16.51 33.84 -28.98
N THR A 722 16.04 34.95 -28.42
CA THR A 722 15.29 34.97 -27.17
C THR A 722 13.86 34.49 -27.40
N TRP A 723 13.43 33.47 -26.65
CA TRP A 723 12.05 33.02 -26.54
C TRP A 723 11.54 33.29 -25.12
N TYR A 724 10.31 33.80 -25.02
CA TYR A 724 9.65 34.11 -23.75
C TYR A 724 8.75 32.94 -23.36
N LEU A 725 8.94 32.40 -22.15
CA LEU A 725 7.97 31.45 -21.59
C LEU A 725 6.66 32.18 -21.31
N HIS A 726 5.53 31.61 -21.74
CA HIS A 726 4.20 32.16 -21.47
C HIS A 726 3.12 31.08 -21.38
N ASN A 727 2.02 31.40 -20.71
CA ASN A 727 0.77 30.63 -20.74
C ASN A 727 -0.31 31.47 -21.43
N LYS A 728 -0.66 31.13 -22.68
CA LYS A 728 -1.69 31.82 -23.50
C LYS A 728 -1.49 33.34 -23.63
N GLY A 729 -0.23 33.78 -23.62
CA GLY A 729 0.18 35.19 -23.69
C GLY A 729 0.58 35.81 -22.34
N GLU A 730 0.21 35.20 -21.21
CA GLU A 730 0.68 35.65 -19.90
C GLU A 730 2.15 35.27 -19.69
N LEU A 731 3.01 36.28 -19.58
CA LEU A 731 4.47 36.15 -19.45
C LEU A 731 4.93 35.70 -18.06
N CYS A 732 4.03 35.56 -17.09
CA CYS A 732 4.37 35.16 -15.73
C CYS A 732 4.00 33.70 -15.49
N VAL A 733 5.01 32.82 -15.41
CA VAL A 733 4.84 31.39 -15.13
C VAL A 733 5.65 31.04 -13.89
N MET A 734 5.05 30.32 -12.93
CA MET A 734 5.63 30.06 -11.60
C MET A 734 6.16 31.33 -10.90
N GLY A 735 5.52 32.47 -11.11
CA GLY A 735 5.89 33.75 -10.51
C GLY A 735 7.10 34.44 -11.14
N GLU A 736 7.60 33.96 -12.28
CA GLU A 736 8.74 34.52 -13.01
C GLU A 736 8.41 34.85 -14.47
N LYS A 737 9.05 35.90 -15.00
CA LYS A 737 9.20 36.15 -16.43
C LYS A 737 10.53 35.56 -16.88
N GLN A 738 10.48 34.37 -17.48
CA GLN A 738 11.68 33.67 -17.93
C GLN A 738 11.91 33.90 -19.43
N ILE A 739 13.10 34.41 -19.76
CA ILE A 739 13.58 34.53 -21.14
C ILE A 739 14.62 33.43 -21.36
N TYR A 740 14.29 32.50 -22.25
CA TYR A 740 15.17 31.43 -22.68
C TYR A 740 15.90 31.84 -23.95
N MET A 741 17.17 31.45 -24.08
CA MET A 741 17.91 31.60 -25.32
C MET A 741 17.90 30.27 -26.07
N LYS A 742 17.20 30.23 -27.21
CA LYS A 742 17.16 29.07 -28.13
C LYS A 742 18.08 29.35 -29.32
N ARG A 743 18.58 28.30 -29.99
CA ARG A 743 19.19 28.47 -31.31
C ARG A 743 18.13 28.92 -32.31
N ARG A 744 18.51 29.69 -33.34
CA ARG A 744 17.63 30.01 -34.46
C ARG A 744 17.32 28.74 -35.25
N PRO A 745 16.03 28.44 -35.51
CA PRO A 745 15.63 27.32 -36.35
C PRO A 745 16.32 27.36 -37.72
N GLY A 746 16.97 26.27 -38.12
CA GLY A 746 17.68 26.13 -39.39
C GLY A 746 19.18 26.50 -39.37
N ASN A 747 19.70 27.17 -38.33
CA ASN A 747 21.14 27.50 -38.26
C ASN A 747 21.97 26.24 -37.97
N ARG A 748 22.84 25.84 -38.91
CA ARG A 748 23.73 24.67 -38.79
C ARG A 748 24.97 24.96 -37.95
N CYS A 749 24.78 25.07 -36.64
CA CYS A 749 25.89 25.22 -35.70
C CYS A 749 25.71 24.39 -34.43
N MET A 750 26.85 23.91 -33.91
CA MET A 750 26.97 23.18 -32.64
C MET A 750 26.73 24.12 -31.46
N LEU A 751 25.94 23.67 -30.49
CA LEU A 751 25.76 24.36 -29.21
C LEU A 751 27.01 24.22 -28.33
N ALA A 752 27.20 25.16 -27.40
CA ALA A 752 28.24 25.07 -26.38
C ALA A 752 27.69 24.41 -25.11
N GLN A 753 28.41 23.43 -24.56
CA GLN A 753 27.96 22.59 -23.45
C GLN A 753 27.59 23.40 -22.18
N ASP A 754 28.42 24.39 -21.83
CA ASP A 754 28.25 25.27 -20.65
C ASP A 754 27.27 26.44 -20.85
N TYR A 755 26.53 26.50 -21.96
CA TYR A 755 25.75 27.69 -22.30
C TYR A 755 24.51 27.90 -21.42
N SER A 756 24.42 29.06 -20.76
CA SER A 756 23.31 29.42 -19.88
C SER A 756 22.00 29.62 -20.67
N ARG A 757 21.17 28.57 -20.73
CA ARG A 757 19.90 28.55 -21.50
C ARG A 757 18.86 29.56 -21.02
N ILE A 758 18.88 29.95 -19.74
CA ILE A 758 18.09 31.06 -19.20
C ILE A 758 18.93 32.34 -19.39
N TYR A 759 18.46 33.23 -20.25
CA TYR A 759 19.08 34.53 -20.51
C TYR A 759 18.76 35.53 -19.39
N SER A 760 17.51 35.53 -18.92
CA SER A 760 17.11 36.21 -17.70
C SER A 760 15.91 35.53 -17.06
N SER A 761 15.79 35.68 -15.74
CA SER A 761 14.55 35.47 -15.02
C SER A 761 14.27 36.68 -14.14
N GLU A 762 13.09 37.28 -14.32
CA GLU A 762 12.62 38.41 -13.53
C GLU A 762 11.38 38.02 -12.71
N PRO A 763 11.43 38.01 -11.37
CA PRO A 763 10.27 37.64 -10.55
C PRO A 763 9.15 38.70 -10.64
N CYS A 764 7.94 38.22 -10.92
CA CYS A 764 6.72 39.01 -11.05
C CYS A 764 6.24 39.58 -9.69
N LEU A 765 5.17 40.38 -9.73
CA LEU A 765 4.31 40.58 -8.55
C LEU A 765 3.39 39.37 -8.39
N CYS A 766 3.15 38.93 -7.15
CA CYS A 766 2.27 37.80 -6.88
C CYS A 766 0.80 38.08 -7.20
N THR A 767 0.14 37.10 -7.80
CA THR A 767 -1.27 37.08 -8.21
C THR A 767 -2.01 35.91 -7.55
N ALA A 768 -3.33 35.82 -7.74
CA ALA A 768 -4.11 34.65 -7.30
C ALA A 768 -3.76 33.34 -8.06
N TYR A 769 -3.01 33.41 -9.16
CA TYR A 769 -2.53 32.24 -9.90
C TYR A 769 -1.34 31.55 -9.21
N ASP A 770 -0.62 32.28 -8.36
CA ASP A 770 0.58 31.84 -7.63
C ASP A 770 0.28 31.16 -6.27
N PHE A 771 -1.01 31.03 -5.92
CA PHE A 771 -1.47 30.43 -4.66
C PHE A 771 -2.49 29.30 -4.88
N GLU A 772 -2.16 28.14 -4.33
CA GLU A 772 -3.06 27.00 -4.20
C GLU A 772 -3.89 27.09 -2.91
N CYS A 773 -4.96 26.30 -2.82
CA CYS A 773 -5.75 26.23 -1.58
C CYS A 773 -4.99 25.46 -0.52
N ASP A 774 -5.07 25.89 0.73
CA ASP A 774 -4.42 25.18 1.84
C ASP A 774 -5.25 23.97 2.30
N TYR A 775 -4.67 23.09 3.13
CA TYR A 775 -5.34 21.89 3.60
C TYR A 775 -6.67 22.18 4.30
N GLY A 776 -7.74 21.52 3.85
CA GLY A 776 -9.10 21.77 4.32
C GLY A 776 -9.82 22.93 3.64
N TRP A 777 -9.24 23.50 2.59
CA TRP A 777 -9.88 24.49 1.73
C TRP A 777 -10.01 23.97 0.30
N GLU A 778 -11.16 24.22 -0.30
CA GLU A 778 -11.56 23.70 -1.62
C GLU A 778 -11.84 24.88 -2.57
N ARG A 779 -11.36 24.81 -3.82
CA ARG A 779 -11.51 25.89 -4.79
C ARG A 779 -12.94 25.90 -5.34
N GLN A 780 -13.63 27.00 -5.13
CA GLN A 780 -15.00 27.22 -5.59
C GLN A 780 -15.05 27.65 -7.07
N ALA A 781 -16.25 27.63 -7.66
CA ALA A 781 -16.48 28.00 -9.06
C ALA A 781 -16.15 29.47 -9.38
N ASP A 782 -16.00 30.34 -8.37
CA ASP A 782 -15.53 31.73 -8.53
C ASP A 782 -13.99 31.86 -8.47
N GLY A 783 -13.28 30.72 -8.42
CA GLY A 783 -11.82 30.63 -8.35
C GLY A 783 -11.22 30.80 -6.94
N LYS A 784 -12.01 31.18 -5.93
CA LYS A 784 -11.53 31.39 -4.54
C LYS A 784 -11.49 30.07 -3.77
N CYS A 785 -10.56 29.99 -2.81
CA CYS A 785 -10.54 28.94 -1.81
C CYS A 785 -11.54 29.28 -0.69
N SER A 786 -12.42 28.36 -0.33
CA SER A 786 -13.31 28.42 0.85
C SER A 786 -13.08 27.20 1.74
N PRO A 787 -13.38 27.24 3.05
CA PRO A 787 -13.18 26.08 3.89
C PRO A 787 -14.15 24.98 3.47
N ALA A 788 -13.63 23.75 3.37
CA ALA A 788 -14.44 22.59 3.09
C ALA A 788 -15.44 22.33 4.22
N PHE A 789 -16.60 21.75 3.92
CA PHE A 789 -17.65 21.49 4.92
C PHE A 789 -17.19 20.63 6.11
N TRP A 790 -16.12 19.87 5.93
CA TRP A 790 -15.54 18.95 6.91
C TRP A 790 -14.42 19.58 7.75
N PHE A 791 -13.96 20.78 7.39
CA PHE A 791 -12.83 21.48 7.99
C PHE A 791 -13.30 22.73 8.76
N ASN A 792 -12.67 22.98 9.91
CA ASN A 792 -12.93 24.17 10.72
C ASN A 792 -11.64 25.00 10.82
N PRO A 793 -11.52 26.13 10.12
CA PRO A 793 -10.35 27.00 10.19
C PRO A 793 -9.97 27.42 11.62
N ASN A 794 -10.97 27.68 12.46
CA ASN A 794 -10.73 28.05 13.86
C ASN A 794 -10.14 26.89 14.69
N GLY A 795 -10.30 25.65 14.24
CA GLY A 795 -9.68 24.46 14.84
C GLY A 795 -8.20 24.29 14.49
N ALA A 796 -7.75 24.74 13.32
CA ALA A 796 -6.44 24.35 12.75
C ALA A 796 -5.20 25.00 13.40
N ALA A 797 -5.35 25.78 14.46
CA ALA A 797 -4.24 26.36 15.21
C ALA A 797 -3.58 25.30 16.10
N LYS A 798 -2.57 24.62 15.54
CA LYS A 798 -1.72 23.60 16.18
C LYS A 798 -1.34 23.97 17.63
N SER A 799 -1.22 22.96 18.50
CA SER A 799 -0.64 23.10 19.84
C SER A 799 0.61 24.00 19.80
N CYS A 800 0.53 25.11 20.52
CA CYS A 800 1.50 26.20 20.47
C CYS A 800 1.65 26.79 21.88
N SER A 801 2.90 26.97 22.32
CA SER A 801 3.16 27.52 23.64
C SER A 801 2.77 29.01 23.73
N THR A 802 2.33 29.43 24.92
CA THR A 802 1.79 30.79 25.16
C THR A 802 2.76 31.95 24.83
N SER A 803 4.05 31.69 24.60
CA SER A 803 5.05 32.71 24.19
C SER A 803 5.30 32.79 22.68
N GLN A 804 4.72 31.89 21.88
CA GLN A 804 4.96 31.78 20.45
C GLN A 804 3.85 32.43 19.61
N SER A 805 4.16 32.64 18.33
CA SER A 805 3.23 33.11 17.32
C SER A 805 3.21 32.14 16.15
N PHE A 806 2.04 31.66 15.75
CA PHE A 806 1.91 30.78 14.59
C PHE A 806 1.52 31.57 13.34
N LEU A 807 1.75 30.98 12.18
CA LEU A 807 1.23 31.48 10.91
C LEU A 807 -0.12 30.81 10.68
N ASN A 808 -1.21 31.54 10.91
CA ASN A 808 -2.56 31.08 10.62
C ASN A 808 -2.84 31.17 9.11
N SER A 809 -3.48 30.14 8.57
CA SER A 809 -3.79 30.08 7.14
C SER A 809 -4.92 31.04 6.78
N THR A 810 -4.79 31.67 5.61
CA THR A 810 -5.86 32.45 4.98
C THR A 810 -6.83 31.57 4.18
N GLY A 811 -6.53 30.27 4.08
CA GLY A 811 -7.11 29.34 3.11
C GLY A 811 -6.28 29.19 1.83
N TYR A 812 -5.16 29.91 1.73
CA TYR A 812 -4.24 29.88 0.59
C TYR A 812 -2.82 29.58 1.08
N ARG A 813 -2.06 28.83 0.29
CA ARG A 813 -0.61 28.68 0.44
C ARG A 813 0.07 28.95 -0.90
N LYS A 814 1.27 29.54 -0.88
CA LYS A 814 2.01 29.82 -2.12
C LYS A 814 2.41 28.49 -2.77
N VAL A 815 2.26 28.36 -4.08
CA VAL A 815 2.76 27.17 -4.81
C VAL A 815 4.26 27.04 -4.58
N LEU A 816 4.75 25.85 -4.24
CA LEU A 816 6.17 25.67 -3.95
C LEU A 816 7.01 25.87 -5.22
N SER A 817 8.24 26.37 -5.05
CA SER A 817 9.13 26.84 -6.13
C SER A 817 8.64 28.06 -6.92
N ASN A 818 7.47 28.64 -6.60
CA ASN A 818 7.02 29.89 -7.21
C ASN A 818 7.80 31.09 -6.65
N ASN A 819 8.40 31.90 -7.53
CA ASN A 819 9.30 33.00 -7.14
C ASN A 819 8.68 34.42 -7.25
N CYS A 820 7.35 34.54 -7.30
CA CYS A 820 6.71 35.87 -7.32
C CYS A 820 7.06 36.67 -6.04
N LYS A 821 7.16 37.99 -6.18
CA LYS A 821 7.36 38.95 -5.08
C LYS A 821 6.00 39.44 -4.56
N GLU A 822 5.79 39.32 -3.26
CA GLU A 822 4.59 39.87 -2.60
C GLU A 822 4.73 41.39 -2.40
N THR A 823 3.72 42.15 -2.81
CA THR A 823 3.66 43.61 -2.62
C THR A 823 2.24 44.06 -2.29
N GLY A 824 2.06 44.80 -1.18
CA GLY A 824 0.77 45.38 -0.77
C GLY A 824 0.30 44.87 0.59
N ARG A 825 -1.02 44.68 0.75
CA ARG A 825 -1.55 43.93 1.90
C ARG A 825 -1.44 42.43 1.61
N ASN A 826 -0.83 41.71 2.54
CA ASN A 826 -0.73 40.25 2.57
C ASN A 826 -2.12 39.58 2.70
N VAL A 827 -2.85 39.47 1.58
CA VAL A 827 -4.19 38.88 1.52
C VAL A 827 -4.14 37.35 1.52
N TYR A 828 -3.22 36.76 0.74
CA TYR A 828 -3.08 35.31 0.56
C TYR A 828 -2.04 34.68 1.48
N SER A 829 -0.88 35.31 1.66
CA SER A 829 0.16 34.86 2.58
C SER A 829 -0.35 34.78 4.04
N PRO A 830 0.08 33.77 4.82
CA PRO A 830 -0.50 33.44 6.12
C PRO A 830 -0.27 34.53 7.17
N ARG A 831 -1.24 34.68 8.09
CA ARG A 831 -1.27 35.77 9.07
C ARG A 831 -0.61 35.35 10.38
N ARG A 832 0.29 36.19 10.89
CA ARG A 832 0.98 35.92 12.16
C ARG A 832 0.04 36.20 13.33
N GLU A 833 -0.41 35.15 14.00
CA GLU A 833 -1.30 35.22 15.17
C GLU A 833 -0.56 34.82 16.46
N THR A 834 -0.85 35.53 17.55
CA THR A 834 -0.36 35.20 18.90
C THR A 834 -1.08 33.96 19.42
N CYS A 835 -0.35 32.95 19.89
CA CYS A 835 -0.96 31.74 20.42
C CYS A 835 -1.75 32.03 21.70
N ARG A 836 -3.08 31.88 21.63
CA ARG A 836 -3.98 32.02 22.78
C ARG A 836 -4.08 30.67 23.51
N PRO A 837 -4.14 30.65 24.85
CA PRO A 837 -4.48 29.43 25.58
C PRO A 837 -5.81 28.85 25.08
N ARG A 838 -5.85 27.52 24.92
CA ARG A 838 -7.03 26.76 24.50
C ARG A 838 -7.32 25.67 25.54
N ALA A 839 -8.59 25.32 25.69
CA ALA A 839 -8.99 24.12 26.40
C ALA A 839 -8.31 22.90 25.74
N PRO A 840 -7.90 21.88 26.51
CA PRO A 840 -7.37 20.67 25.94
C PRO A 840 -8.46 20.00 25.10
N ARG A 841 -8.11 19.41 23.95
CA ARG A 841 -9.04 18.64 23.11
C ARG A 841 -8.34 17.51 22.37
N GLY A 842 -9.09 16.45 22.09
CA GLY A 842 -8.60 15.29 21.37
C GLY A 842 -7.64 14.46 22.22
N LEU A 843 -7.93 14.32 23.52
CA LEU A 843 -7.19 13.44 24.41
C LEU A 843 -7.44 11.98 24.01
N ARG A 844 -6.36 11.21 23.83
CA ARG A 844 -6.39 9.80 23.43
C ARG A 844 -5.50 8.97 24.34
N LEU A 845 -6.10 7.97 24.96
CA LEU A 845 -5.41 6.96 25.77
C LEU A 845 -5.26 5.66 24.96
N SER A 846 -4.08 5.04 25.01
CA SER A 846 -3.79 3.77 24.33
C SER A 846 -2.69 3.00 25.04
N THR A 847 -2.56 1.70 24.80
CA THR A 847 -1.37 0.92 25.19
C THR A 847 -0.30 0.99 24.10
N SER A 848 0.98 0.91 24.48
CA SER A 848 2.12 0.92 23.55
C SER A 848 2.04 -0.16 22.45
N GLN A 849 1.60 -1.36 22.81
CA GLN A 849 1.38 -2.49 21.89
C GLN A 849 0.04 -2.39 21.12
N GLY A 850 -0.91 -1.60 21.62
CA GLY A 850 -2.28 -1.49 21.09
C GLY A 850 -3.24 -2.58 21.58
N GLU A 851 -2.79 -3.50 22.43
CA GLU A 851 -3.60 -4.57 23.02
C GLU A 851 -4.44 -4.06 24.20
N LEU A 852 -5.64 -4.62 24.36
CA LEU A 852 -6.58 -4.32 25.45
C LEU A 852 -6.62 -5.41 26.53
N SER A 853 -5.64 -6.30 26.52
CA SER A 853 -5.48 -7.42 27.45
C SER A 853 -4.04 -7.49 27.95
N ALA A 854 -3.83 -7.84 29.21
CA ALA A 854 -2.51 -8.10 29.77
C ALA A 854 -2.56 -9.15 30.89
N ALA A 855 -1.43 -9.77 31.19
CA ALA A 855 -1.31 -10.70 32.31
C ALA A 855 -1.14 -9.92 33.64
N VAL A 856 -1.71 -10.45 34.72
CA VAL A 856 -1.46 -9.94 36.08
C VAL A 856 0.04 -9.94 36.39
N GLY A 857 0.54 -8.88 37.04
CA GLY A 857 1.97 -8.70 37.31
C GLY A 857 2.83 -8.23 36.11
N SER A 858 2.29 -8.10 34.90
CA SER A 858 3.03 -7.57 33.74
C SER A 858 3.11 -6.02 33.72
N ASN A 859 4.14 -5.49 33.05
CA ASN A 859 4.33 -4.04 32.87
C ASN A 859 3.49 -3.51 31.70
N VAL A 860 2.32 -2.95 32.00
CA VAL A 860 1.48 -2.28 31.00
C VAL A 860 2.01 -0.86 30.79
N THR A 861 2.33 -0.50 29.54
CA THR A 861 2.82 0.85 29.19
C THR A 861 1.75 1.61 28.42
N PHE A 862 1.27 2.72 28.98
CA PHE A 862 0.22 3.58 28.44
C PHE A 862 0.80 4.81 27.73
N MET A 863 0.30 5.09 26.53
CA MET A 863 0.60 6.27 25.74
C MET A 863 -0.59 7.23 25.80
N VAL A 864 -0.33 8.48 26.18
CA VAL A 864 -1.34 9.56 26.23
C VAL A 864 -0.99 10.61 25.19
N TYR A 865 -1.90 10.85 24.26
CA TYR A 865 -1.75 11.87 23.22
C TYR A 865 -2.84 12.94 23.37
N LEU A 866 -2.51 14.19 23.07
CA LEU A 866 -3.43 15.32 23.11
C LEU A 866 -3.30 16.09 21.78
N ASP A 867 -4.39 16.22 21.01
CA ASP A 867 -4.36 16.91 19.72
C ASP A 867 -4.17 18.43 19.87
N ASP A 868 -4.93 19.06 20.80
CA ASP A 868 -4.86 20.50 21.12
C ASP A 868 -4.62 20.73 22.62
N GLY A 869 -3.71 21.66 22.97
CA GLY A 869 -3.47 22.13 24.34
C GLY A 869 -2.07 22.73 24.53
N ASP A 870 -1.85 23.54 25.57
CA ASP A 870 -0.51 23.99 25.98
C ASP A 870 0.09 22.92 26.92
N SER A 871 1.11 22.20 26.45
CA SER A 871 1.70 21.05 27.13
C SER A 871 2.49 21.36 28.39
N LEU A 872 2.76 22.64 28.67
CA LEU A 872 3.41 23.13 29.89
C LEU A 872 2.40 23.66 30.94
N ARG A 873 1.11 23.77 30.56
CA ARG A 873 0.03 24.33 31.38
C ARG A 873 -1.19 23.43 31.51
N THR A 874 -1.14 22.24 30.90
CA THR A 874 -2.20 21.23 30.98
C THR A 874 -1.73 20.10 31.89
N SER A 875 -2.40 19.93 33.04
CA SER A 875 -2.19 18.78 33.92
C SER A 875 -2.94 17.58 33.36
N ILE A 876 -2.22 16.46 33.16
CA ILE A 876 -2.82 15.17 32.81
C ILE A 876 -2.86 14.32 34.07
N GLN A 877 -4.05 14.00 34.55
CA GLN A 877 -4.26 12.95 35.53
C GLN A 877 -4.58 11.64 34.80
N LEU A 878 -3.88 10.57 35.17
CA LEU A 878 -4.16 9.20 34.73
C LEU A 878 -4.61 8.38 35.94
N ASP A 879 -5.85 7.90 35.90
CA ASP A 879 -6.44 6.97 36.86
C ASP A 879 -6.41 5.56 36.26
N PHE A 880 -5.77 4.61 36.93
CA PHE A 880 -5.62 3.24 36.44
C PHE A 880 -6.84 2.34 36.69
N GLY A 881 -7.85 2.84 37.41
CA GLY A 881 -9.07 2.11 37.76
C GLY A 881 -8.91 1.14 38.93
N ASP A 882 -7.70 1.01 39.49
CA ASP A 882 -7.39 0.19 40.68
C ASP A 882 -7.27 1.03 41.98
N GLY A 883 -7.57 2.33 41.89
CA GLY A 883 -7.43 3.31 42.96
C GLY A 883 -6.15 4.17 42.86
N ILE A 884 -5.17 3.77 42.06
CA ILE A 884 -3.95 4.56 41.83
C ILE A 884 -4.23 5.62 40.77
N LYS A 885 -3.94 6.88 41.12
CA LYS A 885 -4.04 8.03 40.21
C LYS A 885 -2.74 8.81 40.25
N ILE A 886 -2.19 9.15 39.09
CA ILE A 886 -0.94 9.92 38.97
C ILE A 886 -1.19 11.15 38.09
N THR A 887 -0.82 12.33 38.59
CA THR A 887 -0.96 13.59 37.86
C THR A 887 0.39 14.10 37.38
N TYR A 888 0.50 14.32 36.07
CA TYR A 888 1.66 14.82 35.35
C TYR A 888 1.43 16.27 34.93
N SER A 889 2.42 17.14 35.17
CA SER A 889 2.35 18.57 34.85
C SER A 889 2.97 18.95 33.51
N ASN A 890 3.46 17.98 32.72
CA ASN A 890 4.12 18.22 31.43
C ASN A 890 4.10 16.94 30.56
N LEU A 891 3.60 17.03 29.32
CA LEU A 891 3.54 15.88 28.37
C LEU A 891 4.91 15.36 27.92
N SER A 892 5.97 16.18 27.91
CA SER A 892 7.31 15.74 27.47
C SER A 892 7.97 14.71 28.42
N ARG A 893 7.30 14.32 29.50
CA ARG A 893 7.66 13.17 30.36
C ARG A 893 6.81 11.91 30.10
N THR A 894 5.87 11.95 29.16
CA THR A 894 4.99 10.83 28.82
C THR A 894 5.26 10.22 27.44
N ASP A 895 6.21 10.76 26.68
CA ASP A 895 6.63 10.25 25.37
C ASP A 895 7.30 8.85 25.44
N ASP A 896 7.95 8.52 26.56
CA ASP A 896 8.48 7.17 26.87
C ASP A 896 7.38 6.18 27.34
N GLY A 897 6.15 6.66 27.53
CA GLY A 897 5.01 5.90 28.04
C GLY A 897 4.97 5.71 29.56
N ILE A 898 3.77 5.78 30.13
CA ILE A 898 3.53 5.61 31.57
C ILE A 898 3.40 4.11 31.89
N LYS A 899 4.28 3.58 32.73
CA LYS A 899 4.30 2.16 33.12
C LYS A 899 3.51 1.91 34.39
N HIS A 900 2.71 0.84 34.42
CA HIS A 900 1.95 0.38 35.57
C HIS A 900 1.89 -1.15 35.65
N ILE A 901 1.68 -1.69 36.86
CA ILE A 901 1.60 -3.13 37.12
C ILE A 901 0.34 -3.43 37.94
N TYR A 902 -0.60 -4.15 37.33
CA TYR A 902 -1.83 -4.58 37.99
C TYR A 902 -1.60 -5.82 38.87
N ARG A 903 -2.11 -5.76 40.11
CA ARG A 903 -1.92 -6.81 41.14
C ARG A 903 -3.04 -7.84 41.24
N ALA A 904 -4.17 -7.62 40.57
CA ALA A 904 -5.32 -8.50 40.58
C ALA A 904 -5.92 -8.62 39.16
N THR A 905 -6.69 -9.69 38.93
CA THR A 905 -7.42 -9.92 37.68
C THR A 905 -8.73 -9.14 37.67
N GLY A 906 -9.08 -8.56 36.53
CA GLY A 906 -10.32 -7.80 36.38
C GLY A 906 -10.35 -6.94 35.12
N ILE A 907 -11.50 -6.30 34.87
CA ILE A 907 -11.64 -5.30 33.81
C ILE A 907 -11.48 -3.92 34.45
N TYR A 908 -10.37 -3.25 34.13
CA TYR A 908 -10.01 -1.94 34.68
C TYR A 908 -10.40 -0.84 33.70
N ARG A 909 -11.13 0.17 34.20
CA ARG A 909 -11.47 1.38 33.44
C ARG A 909 -10.41 2.44 33.68
N VAL A 910 -9.39 2.46 32.84
CA VAL A 910 -8.33 3.46 32.85
C VAL A 910 -8.87 4.75 32.26
N THR A 911 -8.67 5.88 32.93
CA THR A 911 -9.15 7.19 32.45
C THR A 911 -8.04 8.22 32.51
N ALA A 912 -7.70 8.80 31.37
CA ALA A 912 -6.89 9.99 31.27
C ALA A 912 -7.80 11.22 31.28
N SER A 913 -7.47 12.25 32.06
CA SER A 913 -8.14 13.54 32.05
C SER A 913 -7.10 14.66 31.99
N ALA A 914 -7.21 15.51 30.96
CA ALA A 914 -6.36 16.67 30.74
C ALA A 914 -7.13 17.93 31.13
N GLU A 915 -6.55 18.77 31.97
CA GLU A 915 -7.19 19.99 32.49
C GLU A 915 -6.24 21.18 32.39
N ASN A 916 -6.75 22.35 32.00
CA ASN A 916 -6.06 23.63 32.11
C ASN A 916 -7.05 24.78 32.38
N SER A 917 -6.55 26.01 32.52
CA SER A 917 -7.37 27.18 32.90
C SER A 917 -8.45 27.60 31.88
N GLN A 918 -8.62 26.87 30.78
CA GLN A 918 -9.62 27.11 29.73
C GLN A 918 -10.64 25.96 29.61
N GLY A 919 -10.44 24.83 30.31
CA GLY A 919 -11.34 23.67 30.29
C GLY A 919 -10.63 22.34 30.47
N SER A 920 -11.37 21.25 30.26
CA SER A 920 -10.92 19.86 30.43
C SER A 920 -11.38 18.94 29.30
N ASP A 921 -10.61 17.89 29.03
CA ASP A 921 -10.96 16.77 28.13
C ASP A 921 -10.63 15.43 28.80
N SER A 922 -11.31 14.36 28.42
CA SER A 922 -11.16 13.04 29.05
C SER A 922 -11.26 11.89 28.06
N SER A 923 -10.40 10.89 28.24
CA SER A 923 -10.26 9.72 27.38
C SER A 923 -10.26 8.46 28.22
N THR A 924 -11.03 7.44 27.83
CA THR A 924 -11.22 6.22 28.64
C THR A 924 -10.87 4.97 27.85
N LEU A 925 -10.30 3.99 28.55
CA LEU A 925 -9.86 2.71 28.01
C LEU A 925 -10.28 1.60 28.97
N PHE A 926 -10.82 0.50 28.44
CA PHE A 926 -11.08 -0.70 29.22
C PHE A 926 -9.95 -1.70 28.96
N LEU A 927 -9.29 -2.14 30.02
CA LEU A 927 -8.15 -3.05 29.99
C LEU A 927 -8.49 -4.33 30.76
N HIS A 928 -8.38 -5.48 30.11
CA HIS A 928 -8.68 -6.78 30.72
C HIS A 928 -7.39 -7.41 31.27
N ILE A 929 -7.27 -7.42 32.60
CA ILE A 929 -6.16 -8.09 33.29
C ILE A 929 -6.57 -9.52 33.61
N THR A 930 -5.89 -10.46 32.97
CA THR A 930 -6.15 -11.91 33.07
C THR A 930 -5.04 -12.60 33.85
N SER A 931 -5.34 -13.81 34.33
CA SER A 931 -4.34 -14.78 34.79
C SER A 931 -4.46 -16.02 33.92
N PRO A 932 -3.38 -16.79 33.67
CA PRO A 932 -3.53 -18.15 33.17
C PRO A 932 -4.48 -18.95 34.07
N VAL A 933 -5.24 -19.84 33.44
CA VAL A 933 -5.98 -20.92 34.10
C VAL A 933 -5.14 -22.18 33.93
N GLU A 934 -4.96 -22.94 35.00
CA GLU A 934 -4.12 -24.14 35.04
C GLU A 934 -4.93 -25.41 34.79
N ARG A 935 -6.20 -25.43 35.22
CA ARG A 935 -7.09 -26.60 35.11
C ARG A 935 -8.55 -26.18 34.97
N VAL A 936 -9.30 -26.97 34.22
CA VAL A 936 -10.76 -26.94 34.08
C VAL A 936 -11.29 -28.35 34.41
N TYR A 937 -12.48 -28.43 35.01
CA TYR A 937 -13.21 -29.68 35.22
C TYR A 937 -14.72 -29.47 35.04
N LEU A 938 -15.37 -30.35 34.27
CA LEU A 938 -16.79 -30.31 33.98
C LEU A 938 -17.59 -31.14 35.00
N SER A 939 -18.11 -30.46 36.03
CA SER A 939 -19.11 -31.03 36.91
C SER A 939 -20.45 -31.10 36.17
N ALA A 940 -20.95 -32.32 36.00
CA ALA A 940 -22.21 -32.62 35.30
C ALA A 940 -22.80 -33.94 35.82
N PRO A 941 -24.14 -34.09 35.83
CA PRO A 941 -24.80 -35.37 36.13
C PRO A 941 -24.44 -36.44 35.11
N ILE A 942 -24.47 -37.70 35.53
CA ILE A 942 -24.08 -38.86 34.71
C ILE A 942 -25.28 -39.43 33.96
N VAL A 943 -26.47 -39.38 34.59
CA VAL A 943 -27.75 -39.70 33.97
C VAL A 943 -28.66 -38.47 34.06
N ALA A 944 -29.35 -38.14 32.97
CA ALA A 944 -30.30 -37.03 32.91
C ALA A 944 -31.64 -37.48 32.31
N ILE A 945 -32.73 -36.83 32.74
CA ILE A 945 -34.09 -37.16 32.29
C ILE A 945 -34.42 -36.36 31.03
N ARG A 946 -34.89 -37.04 29.98
CA ARG A 946 -35.36 -36.43 28.73
C ARG A 946 -36.38 -35.30 29.03
N GLY A 947 -36.13 -34.11 28.50
CA GLY A 947 -37.04 -32.96 28.66
C GLY A 947 -37.01 -32.27 30.04
N LYS A 948 -36.11 -32.64 30.96
CA LYS A 948 -35.83 -31.87 32.19
C LYS A 948 -34.50 -31.09 32.06
N GLU A 949 -34.41 -30.00 32.81
CA GLU A 949 -33.18 -29.21 32.93
C GLU A 949 -32.12 -29.98 33.74
N ALA A 950 -30.89 -30.01 33.24
CA ALA A 950 -29.71 -30.54 33.89
C ALA A 950 -28.69 -29.42 34.13
N ASN A 951 -28.24 -29.26 35.37
CA ASN A 951 -27.25 -28.26 35.74
C ASN A 951 -25.84 -28.74 35.43
N LEU A 952 -25.05 -27.88 34.80
CA LEU A 952 -23.68 -28.13 34.33
C LEU A 952 -22.80 -27.01 34.87
N THR A 953 -21.65 -27.34 35.45
CA THR A 953 -20.76 -26.35 36.09
C THR A 953 -19.29 -26.64 35.77
N ALA A 954 -18.62 -25.66 35.17
CA ALA A 954 -17.20 -25.67 34.87
C ALA A 954 -16.41 -25.13 36.09
N VAL A 955 -15.79 -26.04 36.83
CA VAL A 955 -14.88 -25.70 37.92
C VAL A 955 -13.51 -25.34 37.33
N VAL A 956 -12.92 -24.25 37.80
CA VAL A 956 -11.70 -23.67 37.21
C VAL A 956 -10.69 -23.30 38.31
N TRP A 957 -9.41 -23.56 38.04
CA TRP A 957 -8.31 -23.26 38.95
C TRP A 957 -7.24 -22.40 38.26
N PRO A 958 -6.85 -21.23 38.83
CA PRO A 958 -7.51 -20.55 39.96
C PRO A 958 -8.97 -20.16 39.68
N SER A 959 -9.75 -19.94 40.75
CA SER A 959 -11.17 -19.57 40.66
C SER A 959 -11.34 -18.09 40.30
N HIS A 960 -11.69 -17.79 39.04
CA HIS A 960 -11.83 -16.43 38.52
C HIS A 960 -13.32 -16.09 38.24
N PRO A 961 -14.01 -15.33 39.10
CA PRO A 961 -15.47 -15.24 39.04
C PRO A 961 -16.03 -14.33 37.92
N ARG A 962 -15.22 -13.53 37.21
CA ARG A 962 -15.71 -12.49 36.26
C ARG A 962 -14.81 -12.18 35.04
N THR A 963 -13.76 -12.97 34.78
CA THR A 963 -12.77 -12.68 33.71
C THR A 963 -12.64 -13.81 32.67
N LEU A 964 -13.51 -14.82 32.74
CA LEU A 964 -13.48 -16.00 31.88
C LEU A 964 -14.66 -15.98 30.91
N THR A 965 -14.51 -16.66 29.79
CA THR A 965 -15.61 -16.92 28.85
C THR A 965 -15.73 -18.42 28.63
N PHE A 966 -16.94 -18.95 28.85
CA PHE A 966 -17.24 -20.37 28.78
C PHE A 966 -18.01 -20.66 27.48
N PHE A 967 -17.52 -21.61 26.70
CA PHE A 967 -18.11 -22.06 25.45
C PHE A 967 -18.60 -23.49 25.63
N TRP A 968 -19.92 -23.66 25.66
CA TRP A 968 -20.59 -24.92 25.91
C TRP A 968 -21.02 -25.56 24.59
N TRP A 969 -20.45 -26.72 24.31
CA TRP A 969 -20.72 -27.53 23.13
C TRP A 969 -21.62 -28.70 23.51
N PHE A 970 -22.77 -28.76 22.85
CA PHE A 970 -23.77 -29.82 23.00
C PHE A 970 -23.87 -30.57 21.66
N ASP A 971 -23.77 -31.90 21.73
CA ASP A 971 -23.82 -32.81 20.58
C ASP A 971 -22.83 -32.40 19.46
N ASN A 972 -23.18 -32.64 18.19
CA ASN A 972 -22.39 -32.21 17.03
C ASN A 972 -22.78 -30.78 16.56
N SER A 973 -23.05 -29.84 17.47
CA SER A 973 -23.29 -28.45 17.09
C SER A 973 -22.04 -27.79 16.49
N SER A 974 -22.22 -27.03 15.40
CA SER A 974 -21.17 -26.17 14.83
C SER A 974 -21.00 -24.85 15.60
N GLU A 975 -21.93 -24.50 16.49
CA GLU A 975 -22.01 -23.22 17.18
C GLU A 975 -22.18 -23.48 18.71
N PRO A 976 -21.29 -22.96 19.58
CA PRO A 976 -21.39 -23.14 21.03
C PRO A 976 -22.33 -22.13 21.70
N ILE A 977 -22.90 -22.50 22.85
CA ILE A 977 -23.56 -21.55 23.74
C ILE A 977 -22.50 -20.84 24.58
N ILE A 978 -22.50 -19.51 24.60
CA ILE A 978 -21.47 -18.70 25.28
C ILE A 978 -22.04 -18.13 26.59
N THR A 979 -21.36 -18.37 27.72
CA THR A 979 -21.70 -17.78 29.03
C THR A 979 -20.50 -17.07 29.66
N LEU A 980 -20.78 -16.09 30.52
CA LEU A 980 -19.79 -15.43 31.40
C LEU A 980 -19.76 -16.06 32.80
N GLU A 981 -20.83 -16.74 33.18
CA GLU A 981 -20.92 -17.53 34.42
C GLU A 981 -20.51 -18.98 34.11
N GLY A 982 -19.82 -19.61 35.06
CA GLY A 982 -19.32 -20.99 34.91
C GLY A 982 -20.39 -22.08 35.03
N SER A 983 -21.67 -21.71 35.08
CA SER A 983 -22.81 -22.62 35.24
C SER A 983 -23.87 -22.39 34.16
N ILE A 984 -24.46 -23.47 33.65
CA ILE A 984 -25.57 -23.44 32.69
C ILE A 984 -26.57 -24.57 32.99
N SER A 985 -27.86 -24.31 32.80
CA SER A 985 -28.92 -25.32 32.82
C SER A 985 -29.29 -25.67 31.37
N TYR A 986 -29.30 -26.96 31.01
CA TYR A 986 -29.58 -27.42 29.65
C TYR A 986 -30.55 -28.61 29.62
N THR A 987 -31.43 -28.64 28.62
CA THR A 987 -32.52 -29.63 28.53
C THR A 987 -32.32 -30.57 27.33
N PHE A 988 -31.94 -31.81 27.62
CA PHE A 988 -31.69 -32.82 26.59
C PHE A 988 -32.99 -33.37 25.99
N GLN A 989 -33.12 -33.30 24.66
CA GLN A 989 -34.32 -33.72 23.92
C GLN A 989 -34.25 -35.15 23.37
N LYS A 990 -33.02 -35.68 23.21
CA LYS A 990 -32.71 -36.97 22.58
C LYS A 990 -32.12 -37.94 23.60
N GLU A 991 -32.64 -39.17 23.63
CA GLU A 991 -32.09 -40.26 24.43
C GLU A 991 -30.76 -40.78 23.91
N GLY A 992 -30.04 -41.49 24.78
CA GLY A 992 -28.73 -42.08 24.50
C GLY A 992 -27.58 -41.30 25.13
N LYS A 993 -26.36 -41.56 24.65
CA LYS A 993 -25.12 -40.94 25.16
C LYS A 993 -24.86 -39.62 24.43
N ASN A 994 -25.11 -38.50 25.09
CA ASN A 994 -24.86 -37.16 24.57
C ASN A 994 -23.54 -36.62 25.16
N LYS A 995 -22.68 -36.05 24.33
CA LYS A 995 -21.39 -35.51 24.77
C LYS A 995 -21.52 -34.00 25.03
N VAL A 996 -21.17 -33.57 26.23
CA VAL A 996 -21.01 -32.15 26.58
C VAL A 996 -19.52 -31.83 26.63
N THR A 997 -19.11 -30.70 26.08
CA THR A 997 -17.75 -30.18 26.22
C THR A 997 -17.82 -28.72 26.61
N VAL A 998 -17.04 -28.32 27.62
CA VAL A 998 -16.87 -26.90 27.96
C VAL A 998 -15.44 -26.48 27.60
N GLN A 999 -15.31 -25.37 26.90
CA GLN A 999 -14.03 -24.69 26.70
C GLN A 999 -14.03 -23.39 27.50
N VAL A 1000 -12.92 -23.09 28.16
CA VAL A 1000 -12.78 -21.90 29.00
C VAL A 1000 -11.63 -21.07 28.45
N ALA A 1001 -11.93 -19.85 28.03
CA ALA A 1001 -10.94 -18.88 27.56
C ALA A 1001 -10.54 -17.92 28.69
N SER A 1002 -9.23 -17.73 28.87
CA SER A 1002 -8.64 -16.65 29.67
C SER A 1002 -7.58 -15.94 28.83
N GLY A 1003 -7.95 -14.76 28.30
CA GLY A 1003 -7.09 -14.00 27.39
C GLY A 1003 -6.76 -14.80 26.12
N SER A 1004 -5.48 -15.13 25.94
CA SER A 1004 -4.97 -15.95 24.83
C SER A 1004 -4.91 -17.46 25.12
N THR A 1005 -5.25 -17.89 26.35
CA THR A 1005 -5.25 -19.31 26.75
C THR A 1005 -6.65 -19.89 26.66
N VAL A 1006 -6.77 -21.12 26.12
CA VAL A 1006 -8.02 -21.89 26.07
C VAL A 1006 -7.75 -23.29 26.60
N LEU A 1007 -8.50 -23.70 27.62
CA LEU A 1007 -8.54 -25.07 28.14
C LEU A 1007 -9.92 -25.68 27.88
N GLN A 1008 -10.02 -27.00 27.90
CA GLN A 1008 -11.30 -27.69 27.66
C GLN A 1008 -11.43 -28.98 28.47
N ASP A 1009 -12.66 -29.35 28.80
CA ASP A 1009 -13.01 -30.64 29.39
C ASP A 1009 -14.31 -31.19 28.78
N SER A 1010 -14.45 -32.51 28.74
CA SER A 1010 -15.51 -33.26 28.04
C SER A 1010 -16.09 -34.35 28.94
N LYS A 1011 -17.42 -34.39 29.08
CA LYS A 1011 -18.13 -35.45 29.80
C LYS A 1011 -19.28 -36.01 28.97
N VAL A 1012 -19.53 -37.32 29.08
CA VAL A 1012 -20.64 -38.01 28.42
C VAL A 1012 -21.78 -38.19 29.42
N ILE A 1013 -22.99 -37.77 29.04
CA ILE A 1013 -24.19 -37.85 29.86
C ILE A 1013 -25.17 -38.82 29.19
N THR A 1014 -25.70 -39.76 29.97
CA THR A 1014 -26.68 -40.74 29.47
C THR A 1014 -28.09 -40.19 29.68
N VAL A 1015 -28.85 -40.01 28.61
CA VAL A 1015 -30.21 -39.45 28.65
C VAL A 1015 -31.23 -40.56 28.42
N LYS A 1016 -32.21 -40.66 29.32
CA LYS A 1016 -33.33 -41.62 29.27
C LYS A 1016 -34.63 -40.94 29.66
N GLU A 1017 -35.78 -41.47 29.25
CA GLU A 1017 -37.10 -40.96 29.68
C GLU A 1017 -37.38 -41.17 31.17
N PHE A 1018 -36.92 -42.28 31.74
CA PHE A 1018 -37.05 -42.61 33.15
C PHE A 1018 -35.92 -43.55 33.60
N PHE A 1019 -35.58 -43.49 34.88
CA PHE A 1019 -34.66 -44.39 35.58
C PHE A 1019 -35.02 -44.38 37.08
N ARG A 1020 -34.43 -45.28 37.87
CA ARG A 1020 -34.49 -45.21 39.35
C ARG A 1020 -33.07 -45.16 39.93
N SER A 1021 -32.91 -44.45 41.05
CA SER A 1021 -31.60 -44.24 41.70
C SER A 1021 -31.61 -44.71 43.16
N LEU A 1022 -30.56 -45.43 43.54
CA LEU A 1022 -30.34 -45.90 44.92
C LEU A 1022 -29.06 -45.27 45.46
N LEU A 1023 -29.16 -44.57 46.59
CA LEU A 1023 -28.00 -44.02 47.29
C LEU A 1023 -27.34 -45.13 48.11
N LEU A 1024 -26.10 -45.44 47.74
CA LEU A 1024 -25.25 -46.44 48.35
C LEU A 1024 -24.24 -45.80 49.29
N SER A 1025 -23.85 -46.54 50.31
CA SER A 1025 -22.78 -46.18 51.24
C SER A 1025 -21.95 -47.42 51.56
N PHE A 1026 -20.68 -47.19 51.91
CA PHE A 1026 -19.70 -48.24 52.11
C PHE A 1026 -19.33 -48.35 53.59
N SER A 1027 -18.89 -49.54 54.01
CA SER A 1027 -18.25 -49.72 55.32
C SER A 1027 -17.05 -48.77 55.48
N PRO A 1028 -16.88 -48.09 56.64
CA PRO A 1028 -15.85 -47.05 56.84
C PRO A 1028 -14.39 -47.42 56.52
N ALA A 1029 -14.05 -48.71 56.47
CA ALA A 1029 -12.73 -49.18 56.03
C ALA A 1029 -12.35 -48.74 54.60
N LEU A 1030 -13.33 -48.37 53.76
CA LEU A 1030 -13.08 -47.79 52.43
C LEU A 1030 -12.60 -46.33 52.52
N ASP A 1031 -13.07 -45.56 53.51
CA ASP A 1031 -12.73 -44.14 53.67
C ASP A 1031 -11.26 -43.94 54.02
N GLU A 1032 -10.70 -44.83 54.85
CA GLU A 1032 -9.26 -44.89 55.15
C GLU A 1032 -8.38 -45.20 53.92
N HIS A 1033 -9.00 -45.65 52.83
CA HIS A 1033 -8.35 -46.16 51.63
C HIS A 1033 -8.74 -45.40 50.33
N ASN A 1034 -9.56 -44.36 50.44
CA ASN A 1034 -10.02 -43.55 49.31
C ASN A 1034 -8.96 -42.48 48.95
N PRO A 1035 -8.29 -42.56 47.78
CA PRO A 1035 -7.23 -41.64 47.39
C PRO A 1035 -7.75 -40.34 46.73
N ASP A 1036 -9.06 -40.16 46.65
CA ASP A 1036 -9.77 -39.08 45.93
C ASP A 1036 -9.51 -39.02 44.39
N ILE A 1037 -8.91 -40.08 43.83
CA ILE A 1037 -8.61 -40.24 42.40
C ILE A 1037 -9.88 -40.66 41.62
N PRO A 1038 -10.21 -40.03 40.47
CA PRO A 1038 -11.41 -40.37 39.71
C PRO A 1038 -11.35 -41.75 39.04
N GLU A 1039 -10.20 -42.17 38.52
CA GLU A 1039 -10.00 -43.50 37.92
C GLU A 1039 -10.24 -44.62 38.94
N TRP A 1040 -9.77 -44.43 40.18
CA TRP A 1040 -10.05 -45.35 41.30
C TRP A 1040 -11.55 -45.43 41.61
N ARG A 1041 -12.27 -44.30 41.53
CA ARG A 1041 -13.74 -44.27 41.71
C ARG A 1041 -14.47 -44.99 40.58
N GLU A 1042 -14.00 -44.92 39.34
CA GLU A 1042 -14.56 -45.71 38.23
C GLU A 1042 -14.34 -47.21 38.43
N ASP A 1043 -13.16 -47.63 38.89
CA ASP A 1043 -12.86 -49.05 39.14
C ASP A 1043 -13.60 -49.63 40.35
N ILE A 1044 -13.73 -48.91 41.47
CA ILE A 1044 -14.61 -49.34 42.57
C ILE A 1044 -16.07 -49.36 42.10
N GLY A 1045 -16.52 -48.38 41.31
CA GLY A 1045 -17.84 -48.38 40.71
C GLY A 1045 -18.09 -49.59 39.78
N ARG A 1046 -17.06 -50.02 39.04
CA ARG A 1046 -17.06 -51.24 38.21
C ARG A 1046 -17.21 -52.50 39.07
N VAL A 1047 -16.41 -52.64 40.13
CA VAL A 1047 -16.49 -53.77 41.08
C VAL A 1047 -17.90 -53.87 41.69
N VAL A 1048 -18.47 -52.74 42.12
CA VAL A 1048 -19.84 -52.70 42.68
C VAL A 1048 -20.90 -53.05 41.62
N ARG A 1049 -20.79 -52.55 40.38
CA ARG A 1049 -21.68 -52.92 39.26
C ARG A 1049 -21.67 -54.43 39.02
N THR A 1050 -20.50 -55.04 38.92
CA THR A 1050 -20.34 -56.48 38.67
C THR A 1050 -20.87 -57.31 39.85
N ALA A 1051 -20.60 -56.91 41.09
CA ALA A 1051 -21.14 -57.58 42.27
C ALA A 1051 -22.68 -57.51 42.33
N LEU A 1052 -23.28 -56.36 41.99
CA LEU A 1052 -24.73 -56.20 41.88
C LEU A 1052 -25.33 -57.12 40.80
N SER A 1053 -24.73 -57.14 39.61
CA SER A 1053 -25.17 -58.00 38.49
C SER A 1053 -25.11 -59.49 38.86
N GLN A 1054 -24.03 -59.94 39.50
CA GLN A 1054 -23.87 -61.33 39.96
C GLN A 1054 -24.90 -61.75 41.02
N VAL A 1055 -25.35 -60.84 41.88
CA VAL A 1055 -26.29 -61.14 42.96
C VAL A 1055 -27.76 -61.08 42.50
N SER A 1056 -28.10 -60.25 41.50
CA SER A 1056 -29.49 -60.09 41.02
C SER A 1056 -29.81 -60.82 39.71
N GLY A 1057 -28.80 -61.16 38.90
CA GLY A 1057 -28.98 -61.67 37.53
C GLY A 1057 -29.35 -60.60 36.50
N VAL A 1058 -29.35 -59.32 36.87
CA VAL A 1058 -29.59 -58.19 35.95
C VAL A 1058 -28.32 -57.91 35.14
N LEU A 1059 -28.48 -57.61 33.85
CA LEU A 1059 -27.36 -57.31 32.93
C LEU A 1059 -26.60 -56.03 33.35
N GLU A 1060 -25.27 -56.02 33.18
CA GLU A 1060 -24.41 -54.90 33.59
C GLU A 1060 -24.67 -53.59 32.83
N ASP A 1061 -25.27 -53.64 31.63
CA ASP A 1061 -25.60 -52.49 30.80
C ASP A 1061 -26.80 -51.68 31.34
N GLN A 1062 -27.72 -52.34 32.05
CA GLN A 1062 -28.83 -51.71 32.78
C GLN A 1062 -28.38 -51.02 34.09
N LEU A 1063 -27.10 -51.11 34.46
CA LEU A 1063 -26.59 -50.66 35.77
C LEU A 1063 -25.44 -49.64 35.60
N LEU A 1064 -25.64 -48.41 36.09
CA LEU A 1064 -24.55 -47.43 36.23
C LEU A 1064 -24.31 -47.11 37.69
N VAL A 1065 -23.11 -47.44 38.21
CA VAL A 1065 -22.66 -47.01 39.53
C VAL A 1065 -21.69 -45.84 39.37
N SER A 1066 -21.85 -44.79 40.19
CA SER A 1066 -20.91 -43.68 40.29
C SER A 1066 -20.59 -43.39 41.76
N LEU A 1067 -19.30 -43.36 42.12
CA LEU A 1067 -18.86 -42.85 43.42
C LEU A 1067 -18.74 -41.32 43.38
N TYR A 1068 -19.14 -40.65 44.47
CA TYR A 1068 -19.01 -39.20 44.62
C TYR A 1068 -17.62 -38.78 45.16
N PRO A 1069 -17.21 -37.51 44.95
CA PRO A 1069 -16.03 -36.93 45.61
C PRO A 1069 -16.26 -36.65 47.10
N GLY A 1070 -15.20 -36.78 47.92
CA GLY A 1070 -15.23 -36.53 49.37
C GLY A 1070 -15.44 -37.77 50.25
N LEU A 1071 -15.57 -37.51 51.55
CA LEU A 1071 -15.80 -38.50 52.62
C LEU A 1071 -17.03 -38.11 53.46
N PRO A 1072 -17.85 -39.07 53.97
CA PRO A 1072 -17.72 -40.51 53.77
C PRO A 1072 -17.98 -40.94 52.32
N THR A 1073 -17.33 -42.03 51.90
CA THR A 1073 -17.44 -42.52 50.53
C THR A 1073 -18.87 -42.99 50.28
N THR A 1074 -19.47 -42.44 49.24
CA THR A 1074 -20.86 -42.68 48.85
C THR A 1074 -20.94 -42.88 47.34
N ALA A 1075 -21.95 -43.60 46.88
CA ALA A 1075 -22.20 -43.82 45.46
C ALA A 1075 -23.68 -43.75 45.12
N GLU A 1076 -24.00 -43.46 43.87
CA GLU A 1076 -25.36 -43.57 43.33
C GLU A 1076 -25.38 -44.69 42.28
N LEU A 1077 -26.31 -45.62 42.46
CA LEU A 1077 -26.64 -46.67 41.49
C LEU A 1077 -27.86 -46.23 40.70
N PHE A 1078 -27.68 -46.01 39.39
CA PHE A 1078 -28.76 -45.80 38.44
C PHE A 1078 -29.15 -47.12 37.79
N ILE A 1079 -30.44 -47.45 37.86
CA ILE A 1079 -31.06 -48.60 37.21
C ILE A 1079 -31.78 -48.08 35.97
N LEU A 1080 -31.34 -48.52 34.80
CA LEU A 1080 -31.80 -48.09 33.48
C LEU A 1080 -32.77 -49.12 32.86
N PRO A 1081 -33.75 -48.69 32.05
CA PRO A 1081 -34.62 -49.62 31.33
C PRO A 1081 -33.90 -50.35 30.19
N ASP A 1082 -34.33 -51.58 29.93
CA ASP A 1082 -33.81 -52.50 28.90
C ASP A 1082 -33.99 -51.95 27.48
N GLU A 1083 -32.88 -51.78 26.75
CA GLU A 1083 -32.86 -51.25 25.37
C GLU A 1083 -33.49 -52.20 24.34
N HIS A 1084 -33.75 -53.46 24.69
CA HIS A 1084 -34.44 -54.42 23.83
C HIS A 1084 -35.98 -54.38 23.93
N THR A 1085 -36.55 -53.53 24.79
CA THR A 1085 -38.01 -53.37 24.93
C THR A 1085 -38.55 -52.21 24.08
N SER A 1086 -39.59 -52.45 23.28
CA SER A 1086 -40.14 -51.45 22.36
C SER A 1086 -40.99 -50.37 23.06
N SER A 1087 -40.92 -49.15 22.55
CA SER A 1087 -41.43 -47.91 23.16
C SER A 1087 -42.98 -47.74 23.20
N GLU A 1088 -43.75 -48.83 23.19
CA GLU A 1088 -45.22 -48.81 23.28
C GLU A 1088 -45.74 -49.16 24.68
N HIS A 1089 -44.86 -49.33 25.68
CA HIS A 1089 -45.18 -49.95 26.97
C HIS A 1089 -44.64 -49.24 28.22
N ASN A 1090 -44.41 -47.92 28.17
CA ASN A 1090 -43.77 -47.10 29.22
C ASN A 1090 -44.30 -47.27 30.68
N ARG A 1091 -45.52 -47.79 30.91
CA ARG A 1091 -45.99 -48.15 32.27
C ARG A 1091 -45.43 -49.47 32.80
N ARG A 1092 -45.29 -50.49 31.95
CA ARG A 1092 -44.77 -51.81 32.35
C ARG A 1092 -43.27 -51.78 32.66
N SER A 1093 -42.53 -50.87 32.04
CA SER A 1093 -41.10 -50.69 32.28
C SER A 1093 -40.79 -50.01 33.61
N GLU A 1094 -41.65 -49.09 34.10
CA GLU A 1094 -41.47 -48.51 35.44
C GLU A 1094 -41.77 -49.54 36.54
N GLU A 1095 -42.85 -50.31 36.42
CA GLU A 1095 -43.14 -51.45 37.32
C GLU A 1095 -42.01 -52.51 37.34
N ALA A 1096 -41.30 -52.69 36.22
CA ALA A 1096 -40.15 -53.58 36.16
C ALA A 1096 -38.92 -53.02 36.89
N LEU A 1097 -38.65 -51.71 36.75
CA LEU A 1097 -37.57 -51.04 37.48
C LEU A 1097 -37.80 -51.00 38.99
N GLU A 1098 -39.06 -50.88 39.45
CA GLU A 1098 -39.36 -50.99 40.89
C GLU A 1098 -39.06 -52.39 41.43
N ARG A 1099 -39.41 -53.47 40.71
CA ARG A 1099 -39.04 -54.83 41.12
C ARG A 1099 -37.53 -55.05 41.14
N ILE A 1100 -36.80 -54.51 40.17
CA ILE A 1100 -35.33 -54.58 40.13
C ILE A 1100 -34.72 -53.78 41.28
N SER A 1101 -35.25 -52.60 41.58
CA SER A 1101 -34.91 -51.81 42.78
C SER A 1101 -35.11 -52.63 44.05
N ASP A 1102 -36.28 -53.26 44.25
CA ASP A 1102 -36.58 -54.03 45.46
C ASP A 1102 -35.68 -55.26 45.63
N ILE A 1103 -35.27 -55.91 44.53
CA ILE A 1103 -34.25 -56.97 44.53
C ILE A 1103 -32.91 -56.42 45.03
N PHE A 1104 -32.45 -55.26 44.52
CA PHE A 1104 -31.20 -54.64 44.98
C PHE A 1104 -31.28 -54.14 46.42
N VAL A 1105 -32.38 -53.52 46.84
CA VAL A 1105 -32.64 -53.11 48.24
C VAL A 1105 -32.54 -54.32 49.16
N THR A 1106 -33.13 -55.45 48.77
CA THR A 1106 -33.06 -56.70 49.53
C THR A 1106 -31.62 -57.23 49.62
N ALA A 1107 -30.90 -57.28 48.50
CA ALA A 1107 -29.52 -57.78 48.45
C ALA A 1107 -28.52 -56.92 49.24
N LEU A 1108 -28.65 -55.59 49.14
CA LEU A 1108 -27.83 -54.60 49.87
C LEU A 1108 -28.10 -54.66 51.38
N ASN A 1109 -29.37 -54.71 51.79
CA ASN A 1109 -29.74 -54.82 53.21
C ASN A 1109 -29.36 -56.18 53.84
N GLN A 1110 -29.22 -57.23 53.03
CA GLN A 1110 -28.70 -58.54 53.46
C GLN A 1110 -27.16 -58.61 53.45
N GLY A 1111 -26.46 -57.55 53.04
CA GLY A 1111 -24.99 -57.51 52.98
C GLY A 1111 -24.37 -58.43 51.93
N LEU A 1112 -25.15 -58.86 50.92
CA LEU A 1112 -24.67 -59.77 49.87
C LEU A 1112 -23.68 -59.10 48.91
N VAL A 1113 -23.74 -57.77 48.80
CA VAL A 1113 -22.84 -56.96 47.96
C VAL A 1113 -21.61 -56.56 48.79
N GLN A 1114 -20.56 -57.37 48.71
CA GLN A 1114 -19.27 -57.13 49.36
C GLN A 1114 -18.11 -57.44 48.41
N PHE A 1115 -16.97 -56.78 48.60
CA PHE A 1115 -15.73 -57.05 47.86
C PHE A 1115 -14.50 -56.93 48.77
N GLU A 1116 -13.39 -57.55 48.38
CA GLU A 1116 -12.12 -57.47 49.10
C GLU A 1116 -11.21 -56.44 48.41
N LEU A 1117 -10.83 -55.37 49.12
CA LEU A 1117 -10.05 -54.25 48.59
C LEU A 1117 -8.53 -54.54 48.64
N LYS A 1118 -8.12 -55.24 49.69
CA LYS A 1118 -6.79 -55.82 49.94
C LYS A 1118 -7.01 -57.05 50.82
N THR A 1119 -6.00 -57.91 50.95
CA THR A 1119 -5.99 -59.03 51.90
C THR A 1119 -6.50 -58.60 53.27
N ASP A 1120 -7.52 -59.30 53.78
CA ASP A 1120 -8.20 -59.08 55.06
C ASP A 1120 -9.05 -57.77 55.16
N ILE A 1121 -9.14 -56.95 54.11
CA ILE A 1121 -9.96 -55.73 54.06
C ILE A 1121 -11.19 -55.96 53.18
N ARG A 1122 -12.28 -56.42 53.81
CA ARG A 1122 -13.59 -56.55 53.16
C ARG A 1122 -14.42 -55.28 53.30
N ILE A 1123 -14.95 -54.82 52.17
CA ILE A 1123 -15.83 -53.68 52.05
C ILE A 1123 -17.25 -54.18 51.80
N ILE A 1124 -18.21 -53.73 52.61
CA ILE A 1124 -19.63 -54.05 52.47
C ILE A 1124 -20.34 -52.81 51.91
N VAL A 1125 -21.23 -53.01 50.95
CA VAL A 1125 -22.06 -51.97 50.34
C VAL A 1125 -23.49 -52.10 50.84
N TYR A 1126 -24.08 -51.02 51.33
CA TYR A 1126 -25.46 -50.98 51.82
C TYR A 1126 -26.19 -49.73 51.31
N MET A 1127 -27.53 -49.78 51.28
CA MET A 1127 -28.35 -48.63 50.87
C MET A 1127 -28.58 -47.68 52.04
N THR A 1128 -28.63 -46.37 51.77
CA THR A 1128 -29.04 -45.35 52.75
C THR A 1128 -30.36 -44.66 52.42
N GLN A 1129 -30.65 -44.39 51.14
CA GLN A 1129 -31.94 -43.86 50.68
C GLN A 1129 -32.31 -44.34 49.26
N GLN A 1130 -33.60 -44.49 48.98
CA GLN A 1130 -34.15 -44.53 47.63
C GLN A 1130 -34.42 -43.10 47.15
N THR A 1131 -34.04 -42.76 45.91
CA THR A 1131 -34.29 -41.43 45.32
C THR A 1131 -34.98 -41.53 43.96
N LEU A 1132 -35.72 -40.47 43.59
CA LEU A 1132 -36.38 -40.31 42.29
C LEU A 1132 -35.67 -39.28 41.37
N ALA A 1133 -34.53 -38.76 41.83
CA ALA A 1133 -33.70 -37.77 41.13
C ALA A 1133 -32.27 -37.79 41.71
N PRO A 1134 -31.24 -37.46 40.89
CA PRO A 1134 -29.84 -37.52 41.30
C PRO A 1134 -29.44 -36.35 42.22
N LEU A 1135 -28.66 -36.64 43.25
CA LEU A 1135 -28.13 -35.65 44.21
C LEU A 1135 -26.83 -34.99 43.72
N VAL A 1136 -26.89 -34.27 42.60
CA VAL A 1136 -25.76 -33.45 42.11
C VAL A 1136 -25.90 -32.00 42.59
N ASP A 1137 -25.86 -31.84 43.90
CA ASP A 1137 -25.79 -30.54 44.56
C ASP A 1137 -24.72 -30.60 45.67
N SER A 1138 -23.45 -30.70 45.26
CA SER A 1138 -22.28 -30.78 46.15
C SER A 1138 -21.94 -29.41 46.77
N ASN A 1139 -22.95 -28.74 47.31
CA ASN A 1139 -22.80 -27.55 48.14
C ASN A 1139 -22.46 -27.96 49.57
N SER A 1140 -21.57 -27.20 50.20
CA SER A 1140 -20.98 -27.54 51.51
C SER A 1140 -22.03 -27.84 52.58
N ILE A 1141 -21.82 -28.91 53.35
CA ILE A 1141 -22.62 -29.23 54.54
C ILE A 1141 -22.55 -28.05 55.52
N HIS A 1142 -23.57 -27.19 55.50
CA HIS A 1142 -23.65 -26.06 56.40
C HIS A 1142 -23.96 -26.54 57.82
N SER A 1143 -22.91 -26.56 58.64
CA SER A 1143 -22.94 -26.91 60.06
C SER A 1143 -24.11 -26.25 60.81
N GLY A 1144 -25.11 -27.07 61.16
CA GLY A 1144 -26.24 -26.63 62.00
C GLY A 1144 -25.80 -26.13 63.39
N SER A 1145 -24.64 -26.57 63.88
CA SER A 1145 -24.06 -26.05 65.12
C SER A 1145 -23.46 -24.64 64.95
N ALA A 1146 -22.91 -24.30 63.78
CA ALA A 1146 -22.37 -22.97 63.53
C ALA A 1146 -23.45 -21.89 63.51
N MET A 1147 -24.63 -22.18 62.92
CA MET A 1147 -25.74 -21.22 62.89
C MET A 1147 -26.40 -21.06 64.27
N LEU A 1148 -26.48 -22.12 65.08
CA LEU A 1148 -26.89 -22.03 66.49
C LEU A 1148 -25.89 -21.25 67.35
N MET A 1149 -24.58 -21.44 67.12
CA MET A 1149 -23.55 -20.64 67.79
C MET A 1149 -23.62 -19.16 67.38
N LEU A 1150 -23.80 -18.85 66.09
CA LEU A 1150 -24.03 -17.48 65.61
C LEU A 1150 -25.29 -16.85 66.22
N LEU A 1151 -26.40 -17.59 66.31
CA LEU A 1151 -27.61 -17.12 66.99
C LEU A 1151 -27.36 -16.86 68.48
N SER A 1152 -26.61 -17.72 69.18
CA SER A 1152 -26.26 -17.50 70.58
C SER A 1152 -25.35 -16.27 70.77
N VAL A 1153 -24.36 -16.07 69.88
CA VAL A 1153 -23.48 -14.89 69.88
C VAL A 1153 -24.24 -13.62 69.52
N VAL A 1154 -25.24 -13.69 68.63
CA VAL A 1154 -26.14 -12.55 68.33
C VAL A 1154 -27.05 -12.25 69.52
N PHE A 1155 -27.59 -13.24 70.22
CA PHE A 1155 -28.38 -13.02 71.45
C PHE A 1155 -27.53 -12.44 72.59
N VAL A 1156 -26.31 -12.94 72.80
CA VAL A 1156 -25.35 -12.38 73.78
C VAL A 1156 -24.91 -10.97 73.35
N GLY A 1157 -24.69 -10.73 72.06
CA GLY A 1157 -24.36 -9.42 71.49
C GLY A 1157 -25.50 -8.40 71.64
N LEU A 1158 -26.75 -8.81 71.44
CA LEU A 1158 -27.93 -7.99 71.70
C LEU A 1158 -28.10 -7.72 73.20
N ALA A 1159 -27.95 -8.73 74.07
CA ALA A 1159 -27.98 -8.54 75.52
C ALA A 1159 -26.88 -7.57 75.97
N ALA A 1160 -25.65 -7.72 75.46
CA ALA A 1160 -24.54 -6.80 75.71
C ALA A 1160 -24.83 -5.39 75.18
N PHE A 1161 -25.44 -5.25 73.99
CA PHE A 1161 -25.83 -3.95 73.43
C PHE A 1161 -26.90 -3.25 74.26
N PHE A 1162 -27.92 -3.96 74.73
CA PHE A 1162 -28.94 -3.43 75.65
C PHE A 1162 -28.32 -3.03 77.00
N ILE A 1163 -27.46 -3.87 77.59
CA ILE A 1163 -26.77 -3.58 78.86
C ILE A 1163 -25.79 -2.41 78.72
N TYR A 1164 -25.10 -2.28 77.58
CA TYR A 1164 -24.15 -1.20 77.31
C TYR A 1164 -24.85 0.14 77.06
N LYS A 1165 -25.90 0.16 76.23
CA LYS A 1165 -26.58 1.40 75.82
C LYS A 1165 -27.46 2.00 76.92
N PHE A 1166 -27.99 1.20 77.85
CA PHE A 1166 -28.81 1.72 78.96
C PHE A 1166 -28.02 2.25 80.18
N LYS A 1167 -26.69 2.10 80.24
CA LYS A 1167 -25.92 2.37 81.47
C LYS A 1167 -25.15 3.70 81.54
N ARG A 1168 -25.51 4.70 80.71
CA ARG A 1168 -25.05 6.11 80.87
C ARG A 1168 -26.17 7.14 80.65
N LYS A 1169 -26.69 7.64 81.78
CA LYS A 1169 -27.06 9.03 82.18
C LYS A 1169 -27.40 10.06 81.06
N ILE A 1170 -28.52 10.80 81.00
CA ILE A 1170 -29.36 11.52 82.01
C ILE A 1170 -28.65 12.77 82.60
N PRO A 1171 -29.23 14.01 82.67
CA PRO A 1171 -30.30 14.65 81.84
C PRO A 1171 -30.14 16.19 81.57
N TRP A 1172 -31.05 16.79 80.75
CA TRP A 1172 -31.58 18.20 80.82
C TRP A 1172 -30.57 19.40 80.68
N ILE A 1173 -30.93 20.68 80.43
CA ILE A 1173 -32.21 21.45 80.41
C ILE A 1173 -32.14 22.67 79.40
N HIS A 1174 -33.21 22.95 78.63
CA HIS A 1174 -33.94 24.25 78.39
C HIS A 1174 -33.24 25.58 77.95
N VAL A 1175 -33.89 26.58 77.29
CA VAL A 1175 -35.13 26.70 76.45
C VAL A 1175 -35.18 28.08 75.72
N GLN A 1176 -36.23 28.34 74.90
CA GLN A 1176 -36.63 29.61 74.22
C GLN A 1176 -35.80 30.05 72.98
N THR A 1177 -36.32 30.37 71.77
CA THR A 1177 -37.59 30.98 71.24
C THR A 1177 -37.71 32.50 71.42
N GLU A 1178 -38.48 33.25 70.61
CA GLU A 1178 -39.17 32.97 69.31
C GLU A 1178 -38.29 33.40 68.10
N ASP A 1179 -38.64 33.43 66.81
CA ASP A 1179 -39.88 33.25 65.98
C ASP A 1179 -39.43 32.60 64.61
N SER A 1180 -40.10 32.53 63.43
CA SER A 1180 -41.32 33.12 62.84
C SER A 1180 -41.91 32.32 61.65
N HIS A 1181 -42.86 32.91 60.91
CA HIS A 1181 -43.68 32.39 59.80
C HIS A 1181 -43.05 32.60 58.37
N GLU A 1182 -43.50 32.00 57.23
CA GLU A 1182 -44.82 31.45 56.84
C GLU A 1182 -44.80 30.46 55.63
N LYS A 1183 -45.83 29.60 55.50
CA LYS A 1183 -46.42 28.91 54.31
C LYS A 1183 -45.74 27.74 53.54
N GLU A 1184 -46.57 26.71 53.30
CA GLU A 1184 -46.52 25.58 52.33
C GLU A 1184 -47.17 26.00 50.97
N PRO A 1185 -47.44 25.16 49.92
CA PRO A 1185 -47.33 23.69 49.71
C PRO A 1185 -46.52 23.34 48.41
N GLU A 1186 -46.60 22.26 47.60
CA GLU A 1186 -47.55 21.14 47.31
C GLU A 1186 -46.82 19.79 46.98
N VAL A 1187 -47.55 18.71 46.67
CA VAL A 1187 -47.05 17.33 46.46
C VAL A 1187 -47.85 16.56 45.37
N ILE A 1188 -47.26 15.49 44.77
CA ILE A 1188 -47.89 14.36 44.00
C ILE A 1188 -48.10 14.52 42.47
N SER A 1189 -48.04 13.35 41.78
CA SER A 1189 -48.41 12.99 40.38
C SER A 1189 -47.35 13.20 39.28
N THR A 1190 -47.03 12.31 38.32
CA THR A 1190 -47.51 11.00 37.78
C THR A 1190 -48.53 10.97 36.62
N VAL A 1191 -48.05 10.62 35.41
CA VAL A 1191 -48.77 10.08 34.22
C VAL A 1191 -49.74 11.06 33.50
N GLY A 1192 -49.83 11.12 32.16
CA GLY A 1192 -49.07 10.49 31.06
C GLY A 1192 -49.87 10.42 29.74
N GLN A 1193 -49.25 9.91 28.64
CA GLN A 1193 -49.87 9.54 27.33
C GLN A 1193 -50.45 10.70 26.47
N ASN A 1194 -50.71 10.61 25.15
CA ASN A 1194 -50.37 9.74 23.99
C ASN A 1194 -50.72 10.57 22.70
N ASP A 1195 -50.40 10.29 21.43
CA ASP A 1195 -49.51 9.40 20.64
C ASP A 1195 -49.47 9.99 19.20
N THR A 1196 -48.44 9.75 18.37
CA THR A 1196 -48.66 9.56 16.91
C THR A 1196 -47.46 8.95 16.16
N MET A 1197 -47.57 7.66 15.82
CA MET A 1197 -46.97 6.98 14.65
C MET A 1197 -45.42 6.94 14.51
N SER A 1198 -44.79 5.83 14.10
CA SER A 1198 -45.29 4.48 13.77
C SER A 1198 -44.22 3.41 14.05
N LYS A 1199 -44.63 2.18 14.36
CA LYS A 1199 -43.72 1.04 14.52
C LYS A 1199 -43.43 0.38 13.16
N VAL A 1200 -42.24 0.61 12.62
CA VAL A 1200 -41.64 -0.31 11.63
C VAL A 1200 -41.06 -1.51 12.38
N LYS A 1201 -41.29 -2.73 11.87
CA LYS A 1201 -40.71 -3.95 12.45
C LYS A 1201 -39.24 -4.05 12.08
N LEU A 1202 -38.35 -4.32 13.04
CA LEU A 1202 -36.96 -4.66 12.76
C LEU A 1202 -36.88 -6.15 12.32
N SER A 1203 -37.33 -6.43 11.11
CA SER A 1203 -37.39 -7.79 10.55
C SER A 1203 -37.07 -7.81 9.05
N GLU A 1204 -36.02 -7.08 8.64
CA GLU A 1204 -35.54 -7.08 7.24
C GLU A 1204 -34.05 -6.65 7.16
N PHE A 1205 -33.17 -7.49 7.72
CA PHE A 1205 -31.74 -7.52 7.36
C PHE A 1205 -31.33 -9.01 7.24
N PRO A 1206 -30.59 -9.40 6.18
CA PRO A 1206 -30.34 -10.81 5.88
C PRO A 1206 -29.41 -11.47 6.90
N SER A 1207 -29.55 -12.79 7.05
CA SER A 1207 -28.74 -13.55 8.00
C SER A 1207 -27.32 -13.80 7.49
N GLN A 1208 -26.37 -13.99 8.40
CA GLN A 1208 -24.97 -14.24 8.05
C GLN A 1208 -24.74 -15.56 7.28
N LYS A 1209 -25.73 -16.47 7.24
CA LYS A 1209 -25.71 -17.70 6.42
C LYS A 1209 -26.01 -17.44 4.93
N GLU A 1210 -26.94 -16.53 4.61
CA GLU A 1210 -27.27 -16.19 3.21
C GLU A 1210 -26.14 -15.43 2.49
N LEU A 1211 -25.27 -14.74 3.26
CA LEU A 1211 -24.08 -14.09 2.70
C LEU A 1211 -23.01 -15.12 2.29
N MET A 1212 -22.88 -16.23 3.05
CA MET A 1212 -21.87 -17.26 2.79
C MET A 1212 -22.22 -18.18 1.62
N GLU A 1213 -23.49 -18.49 1.36
CA GLU A 1213 -23.86 -19.32 0.20
C GLU A 1213 -23.53 -18.62 -1.13
N LYS A 1214 -23.74 -17.30 -1.22
CA LYS A 1214 -23.31 -16.51 -2.39
C LYS A 1214 -21.80 -16.40 -2.56
N GLU A 1215 -21.03 -16.49 -1.48
CA GLU A 1215 -19.56 -16.54 -1.55
C GLU A 1215 -19.03 -17.96 -1.89
N LEU A 1216 -19.84 -18.99 -1.65
CA LEU A 1216 -19.50 -20.38 -1.97
C LEU A 1216 -19.79 -20.74 -3.44
N GLU A 1217 -20.91 -20.30 -4.02
CA GLU A 1217 -21.17 -20.46 -5.45
C GLU A 1217 -20.20 -19.67 -6.34
N ALA A 1218 -19.71 -18.52 -5.87
CA ALA A 1218 -18.64 -17.77 -6.52
C ALA A 1218 -17.30 -18.54 -6.57
N ARG A 1219 -17.12 -19.54 -5.69
CA ARG A 1219 -15.88 -20.32 -5.55
C ARG A 1219 -15.87 -21.66 -6.29
N THR A 1220 -17.02 -22.16 -6.76
CA THR A 1220 -17.12 -23.45 -7.46
C THR A 1220 -16.91 -23.36 -8.99
N ARG A 1221 -16.81 -22.16 -9.57
CA ARG A 1221 -16.25 -21.94 -10.92
C ARG A 1221 -14.75 -21.61 -10.88
N GLY A 1222 -13.98 -22.48 -10.25
CA GLY A 1222 -12.52 -22.38 -10.11
C GLY A 1222 -11.85 -23.75 -10.14
N GLY A 1223 -12.05 -24.51 -11.24
CA GLY A 1223 -11.55 -25.88 -11.38
C GLY A 1223 -10.02 -25.97 -11.30
N ILE A 1224 -9.51 -26.94 -10.53
CA ILE A 1224 -8.08 -27.09 -10.24
C ILE A 1224 -7.31 -27.54 -11.49
N GLY A 1225 -6.46 -26.65 -12.03
CA GLY A 1225 -5.38 -27.00 -12.95
C GLY A 1225 -4.03 -26.78 -12.26
N ARG A 1226 -3.35 -27.85 -11.85
CA ARG A 1226 -1.97 -27.77 -11.33
C ARG A 1226 -0.96 -27.71 -12.48
N ASN A 1227 -0.75 -26.52 -13.03
CA ASN A 1227 0.50 -26.18 -13.74
C ASN A 1227 1.22 -25.08 -12.95
N MET A 1228 2.40 -25.40 -12.43
CA MET A 1228 3.28 -24.46 -11.73
C MET A 1228 4.17 -23.77 -12.78
N GLU A 1229 3.58 -22.93 -13.64
CA GLU A 1229 4.36 -22.15 -14.60
C GLU A 1229 5.30 -21.21 -13.85
N ARG A 1230 6.62 -21.37 -14.09
CA ARG A 1230 7.65 -20.48 -13.53
C ARG A 1230 7.37 -19.06 -14.02
N ILE A 1231 7.08 -18.14 -13.11
CA ILE A 1231 6.90 -16.72 -13.44
C ILE A 1231 8.23 -16.19 -13.98
N VAL A 1232 8.28 -15.94 -15.28
CA VAL A 1232 9.46 -15.36 -15.94
C VAL A 1232 9.61 -13.91 -15.50
N THR A 1233 10.53 -13.67 -14.56
CA THR A 1233 10.93 -12.33 -14.14
C THR A 1233 11.67 -11.64 -15.28
N ARG A 1234 10.95 -10.87 -16.09
CA ARG A 1234 11.57 -9.95 -17.05
C ARG A 1234 12.47 -8.95 -16.31
N GLU A 1235 13.61 -8.66 -16.92
CA GLU A 1235 14.77 -8.10 -16.25
C GLU A 1235 14.72 -6.56 -16.22
N PHE A 1236 14.84 -5.94 -15.05
CA PHE A 1236 14.85 -4.48 -14.92
C PHE A 1236 16.27 -3.89 -15.06
N PRO A 1237 16.50 -2.88 -15.92
CA PRO A 1237 17.56 -1.90 -15.71
C PRO A 1237 17.23 -1.10 -14.45
N ASN A 1238 18.19 -0.94 -13.53
CA ASN A 1238 17.95 -0.23 -12.26
C ASN A 1238 18.02 1.30 -12.47
N CYS A 1239 16.98 1.85 -13.11
CA CYS A 1239 16.89 3.27 -13.45
C CYS A 1239 16.55 4.12 -12.22
N THR A 1240 17.57 4.75 -11.63
CA THR A 1240 17.40 5.78 -10.59
C THR A 1240 16.84 7.08 -11.20
N ASN A 1241 15.52 7.15 -11.40
CA ASN A 1241 14.72 8.38 -11.53
C ASN A 1241 13.21 8.06 -11.56
N VAL A 1242 12.59 8.00 -10.37
CA VAL A 1242 11.16 8.24 -10.08
C VAL A 1242 11.12 9.01 -8.76
#